data_AF-A0A9D3QFM8-F1
#
_entry.id   AF-A0A9D3QFM8-F1
#
_cell.length_a   1.000
_cell.length_b   1.000
_cell.length_c   1.000
_cell.angle_alpha   90.00
_cell.angle_beta   90.00
_cell.angle_gamma   90.00
#
_symmetry.space_group_name_H-M   'P 1'
#
loop_
_entity.id
_entity.type
_entity.pdbx_description
1 polymer ?
#
loop_
_entity_poly.entity_id
_entity_poly.type
_entity_poly.pdbx_seq_one_letter_code
_entity_poly.pdbx_strand_id
1 'polypeptide(L)'
;MQIVFSTILWGALVLWKGAEQTGDFKVRLVNGKDSCSGRVEVFHDNRWGTVCDDGWDMNDARVVCREVDCGSAKSAPGKAHFGEGTGKVWMSRIQCSGHEGSLKDCSNPAFGLHSCPHSQDAGVVCSGVFKVRLVNGTDSCSGRVEVFHDNKWGTVCSVDWDMDDATVVCRQLGCGSAKEAKGDGYFGPGTGEIWSIQCSGSEGSIEECSQNRTVDNKCSHSQDAGVVCSDIDECTDTSVCGPNANCSNTVGGYTCSCHHGYRAPPGVTLTNSNHPCQGIDECTDTSVCGPNANCSNTVGSYTCSCHHGYRAPPGVTLTSAIHHCQGGTEGKGKCKSKSVERCQRDSLDNLDNLLDNSSSMTPETLLNVTLAAVDLLSQWKEEVREKEIDVALKIPKKLALALVKPTQTQHRESITTEKIEVQTFAIGPEVNLRETPQLKSRDNLLKIDLLAIAKNNNGSGAVVFIAYANMEDVLKAEFFHTERKTNKTMMSNVVSASLPNTKNTTLPEPVNFTLRHLTQVDPKGQLTCVYWNQSRWIVDGCELTESNSSYTVCTCIHLSTFALIMQTDRPPEDDIILKWISMIAVSVGLLFLALAILTFILFRWNPKVSNTARLNLSICLFLAHLLLLLVQSFLSHIHPHKLVCAVISGVLHFLFLSSFVWMFLEALQLFLLVRNLQEVRVIQQEGIHWGFLLLIGYGIPCLVVCMSAGVVPKGYGNDQCWLDTEKGFRWSFLGPVCFVLAVNVILFITIIGYLRFALAGRNKEISKLKDTRMLVLKAIFQFIILGCPWIFGFFVNKHKVLEYLFLLTTSQQGTFIFLVHCVFRKEVQEQYRKWWKNICGSKDASESSHSFTTFTTSQTATK
;
A
#
# COMPACT_ATOMS: atom_id res chain seq x y z
N MET A 1 -11.09 42.39 -5.13
CA MET A 1 -10.19 41.64 -6.05
C MET A 1 -8.85 41.34 -5.39
N GLN A 2 -8.02 42.36 -5.09
CA GLN A 2 -6.74 42.15 -4.39
C GLN A 2 -6.89 41.37 -3.08
N ILE A 3 -7.92 41.64 -2.27
CA ILE A 3 -8.17 40.93 -1.02
C ILE A 3 -8.49 39.44 -1.23
N VAL A 4 -9.20 39.04 -2.30
CA VAL A 4 -9.53 37.62 -2.56
C VAL A 4 -8.33 36.86 -3.14
N PHE A 5 -7.54 37.52 -4.00
CA PHE A 5 -6.28 36.96 -4.45
C PHE A 5 -5.28 36.87 -3.29
N SER A 6 -5.28 37.87 -2.41
CA SER A 6 -4.50 37.89 -1.18
C SER A 6 -4.96 36.83 -0.19
N THR A 7 -6.26 36.58 0.04
CA THR A 7 -6.74 35.53 0.97
C THR A 7 -6.65 34.12 0.40
N ILE A 8 -6.57 33.94 -0.92
CA ILE A 8 -6.20 32.64 -1.51
C ILE A 8 -4.69 32.41 -1.41
N LEU A 9 -3.85 33.44 -1.62
CA LEU A 9 -2.41 33.36 -1.32
C LEU A 9 -2.14 33.20 0.19
N TRP A 10 -2.86 33.93 1.05
CA TRP A 10 -2.77 33.83 2.51
C TRP A 10 -3.32 32.50 3.00
N GLY A 11 -4.41 31.98 2.43
CA GLY A 11 -4.91 30.64 2.72
C GLY A 11 -3.86 29.58 2.38
N ALA A 12 -3.19 29.70 1.24
CA ALA A 12 -2.07 28.84 0.88
C ALA A 12 -0.82 29.04 1.78
N LEU A 13 -0.52 30.26 2.22
CA LEU A 13 0.59 30.58 3.13
C LEU A 13 0.31 30.17 4.59
N VAL A 14 -0.96 30.19 5.03
CA VAL A 14 -1.39 29.80 6.37
C VAL A 14 -1.51 28.29 6.48
N LEU A 15 -2.00 27.61 5.43
CA LEU A 15 -1.94 26.14 5.36
C LEU A 15 -0.49 25.61 5.28
N TRP A 16 0.48 26.44 4.88
CA TRP A 16 1.91 26.11 4.94
C TRP A 16 2.54 26.38 6.32
N LYS A 17 1.94 27.23 7.15
CA LYS A 17 2.40 27.55 8.53
C LYS A 17 1.66 26.78 9.64
N GLY A 18 0.70 25.94 9.28
CA GLY A 18 -0.13 25.16 10.22
C GLY A 18 0.37 23.75 10.53
N ALA A 19 1.55 23.36 10.04
CA ALA A 19 2.23 22.17 10.49
C ALA A 19 3.31 22.57 11.49
N GLU A 20 3.15 22.17 12.76
CA GLU A 20 4.25 22.12 13.72
C GLU A 20 5.14 20.93 13.31
N GLN A 21 5.90 21.13 12.23
CA GLN A 21 6.90 20.18 11.79
C GLN A 21 8.02 20.16 12.82
N THR A 22 8.51 18.96 13.11
CA THR A 22 9.94 18.75 13.31
C THR A 22 10.65 19.26 12.06
N GLY A 23 11.04 20.55 12.09
CA GLY A 23 11.59 21.23 10.93
C GLY A 23 12.78 20.47 10.36
N ASP A 24 12.62 20.01 9.12
CA ASP A 24 13.55 19.17 8.36
C ASP A 24 14.88 19.92 8.15
N PHE A 25 15.79 19.77 9.12
CA PHE A 25 17.14 20.34 9.06
C PHE A 25 18.01 19.41 8.24
N LYS A 26 18.59 19.93 7.15
CA LYS A 26 19.45 19.17 6.24
C LYS A 26 20.64 20.01 5.83
N VAL A 27 21.78 19.36 5.66
CA VAL A 27 23.03 19.98 5.18
C VAL A 27 23.33 19.45 3.78
N ARG A 28 23.90 20.31 2.92
CA ARG A 28 24.45 19.93 1.61
C ARG A 28 25.71 20.71 1.29
N LEU A 29 26.52 20.15 0.38
CA LEU A 29 27.70 20.80 -0.16
C LEU A 29 27.44 21.26 -1.61
N VAL A 30 27.86 22.47 -1.95
CA VAL A 30 27.60 23.10 -3.26
C VAL A 30 28.88 23.70 -3.84
N ASN A 31 29.05 23.65 -5.17
CA ASN A 31 30.23 24.15 -5.89
C ASN A 31 31.59 23.53 -5.48
N GLY A 32 31.59 22.34 -4.88
CA GLY A 32 32.80 21.53 -4.71
C GLY A 32 33.34 20.97 -6.02
N LYS A 33 34.47 20.28 -5.94
CA LYS A 33 35.04 19.48 -7.04
C LYS A 33 34.30 18.15 -7.21
N ASP A 34 33.75 17.65 -6.11
CA ASP A 34 33.10 16.35 -5.94
C ASP A 34 31.91 16.51 -4.96
N SER A 35 31.20 15.43 -4.63
CA SER A 35 30.07 15.46 -3.69
C SER A 35 30.47 15.63 -2.22
N CYS A 36 31.76 15.58 -1.90
CA CYS A 36 32.32 15.60 -0.54
C CYS A 36 33.17 16.86 -0.27
N SER A 37 33.04 17.87 -1.13
CA SER A 37 33.62 19.20 -0.98
C SER A 37 32.58 20.25 -1.37
N GLY A 38 32.73 21.48 -0.88
CA GLY A 38 31.89 22.60 -1.30
C GLY A 38 31.52 23.57 -0.19
N ARG A 39 30.81 24.64 -0.57
CA ARG A 39 30.15 25.58 0.34
C ARG A 39 29.06 24.85 1.12
N VAL A 40 29.00 25.07 2.43
CA VAL A 40 27.99 24.47 3.31
C VAL A 40 26.70 25.27 3.20
N GLU A 41 25.62 24.59 2.82
CA GLU A 41 24.27 25.13 2.82
C GLU A 41 23.37 24.28 3.70
N VAL A 42 22.56 24.95 4.54
CA VAL A 42 21.59 24.33 5.44
C VAL A 42 20.16 24.65 5.00
N PHE A 43 19.27 23.68 5.17
CA PHE A 43 17.84 23.83 4.93
C PHE A 43 17.13 24.18 6.23
N HIS A 44 16.53 25.38 6.28
CA HIS A 44 15.74 25.86 7.41
C HIS A 44 14.57 26.71 6.89
N ASP A 45 13.42 26.73 7.58
CA ASP A 45 12.18 27.41 7.13
C ASP A 45 11.83 27.15 5.64
N ASN A 46 12.00 25.90 5.19
CA ASN A 46 11.78 25.46 3.82
C ASN A 46 12.63 26.22 2.76
N ARG A 47 13.80 26.73 3.13
CA ARG A 47 14.75 27.38 2.20
C ARG A 47 16.20 26.99 2.50
N TRP A 48 16.95 26.75 1.44
CA TRP A 48 18.41 26.67 1.53
C TRP A 48 19.00 28.05 1.83
N GLY A 49 20.03 28.08 2.65
CA GLY A 49 20.83 29.25 2.96
C GLY A 49 22.20 28.83 3.47
N THR A 50 23.15 29.75 3.48
CA THR A 50 24.56 29.45 3.73
C THR A 50 24.91 29.48 5.21
N VAL A 51 26.13 29.06 5.53
CA VAL A 51 26.75 29.18 6.86
C VAL A 51 27.88 30.21 6.77
N CYS A 52 28.02 31.07 7.78
CA CYS A 52 29.09 32.06 7.87
C CYS A 52 30.38 31.46 8.45
N ASP A 53 31.54 31.92 7.98
CA ASP A 53 32.87 31.48 8.44
C ASP A 53 33.33 32.10 9.77
N ASP A 54 32.55 33.02 10.35
CA ASP A 54 32.74 33.51 11.73
C ASP A 54 32.78 32.34 12.72
N GLY A 55 33.95 32.03 13.25
CA GLY A 55 34.18 30.94 14.21
C GLY A 55 34.34 29.54 13.60
N TRP A 56 34.22 29.41 12.27
CA TRP A 56 34.23 28.13 11.56
C TRP A 56 35.58 27.40 11.67
N ASP A 57 35.57 26.21 12.25
CA ASP A 57 36.79 25.43 12.50
C ASP A 57 36.72 23.95 12.04
N MET A 58 37.78 23.19 12.35
CA MET A 58 37.88 21.77 11.98
C MET A 58 36.94 20.85 12.75
N ASN A 59 36.38 21.29 13.88
CA ASN A 59 35.37 20.57 14.65
C ASN A 59 33.99 20.75 14.01
N ASP A 60 33.65 21.96 13.57
CA ASP A 60 32.42 22.22 12.81
C ASP A 60 32.42 21.45 11.48
N ALA A 61 33.55 21.50 10.75
CA ALA A 61 33.72 20.73 9.53
C ALA A 61 33.65 19.22 9.76
N ARG A 62 34.13 18.71 10.91
CA ARG A 62 34.02 17.28 11.28
C ARG A 62 32.57 16.84 11.47
N VAL A 63 31.74 17.69 12.09
CA VAL A 63 30.29 17.44 12.22
C VAL A 63 29.64 17.40 10.83
N VAL A 64 29.90 18.39 9.97
CA VAL A 64 29.34 18.41 8.60
C VAL A 64 29.78 17.20 7.78
N CYS A 65 31.08 16.88 7.73
CA CYS A 65 31.57 15.76 6.93
C CYS A 65 31.00 14.40 7.35
N ARG A 66 30.65 14.25 8.64
CA ARG A 66 29.94 13.08 9.17
C ARG A 66 28.44 13.12 8.87
N GLU A 67 27.80 14.28 9.01
CA GLU A 67 26.36 14.48 8.72
C GLU A 67 26.02 14.25 7.24
N VAL A 68 26.98 14.47 6.32
CA VAL A 68 26.81 14.23 4.87
C VAL A 68 27.42 12.90 4.37
N ASP A 69 27.80 11.97 5.26
CA ASP A 69 28.44 10.65 4.96
C ASP A 69 29.66 10.75 4.01
N CYS A 70 30.54 11.74 4.25
CA CYS A 70 31.73 12.02 3.42
C CYS A 70 33.08 11.79 4.15
N GLY A 71 33.05 11.12 5.31
CA GLY A 71 34.24 10.76 6.08
C GLY A 71 34.70 11.83 7.08
N SER A 72 36.00 11.84 7.36
CA SER A 72 36.69 12.86 8.16
C SER A 72 36.81 14.21 7.43
N ALA A 73 36.87 15.31 8.18
CA ALA A 73 37.17 16.62 7.61
C ALA A 73 38.67 16.75 7.29
N LYS A 74 39.00 17.07 6.02
CA LYS A 74 40.35 17.43 5.57
C LYS A 74 40.63 18.93 5.71
N SER A 75 39.63 19.79 5.47
CA SER A 75 39.76 21.23 5.71
C SER A 75 38.41 21.94 5.92
N ALA A 76 38.47 23.09 6.60
CA ALA A 76 37.35 23.99 6.89
C ALA A 76 37.55 25.37 6.21
N PRO A 77 37.52 25.47 4.87
CA PRO A 77 37.75 26.74 4.17
C PRO A 77 36.62 27.76 4.38
N GLY A 78 36.96 28.96 4.85
CA GLY A 78 36.07 30.12 4.88
C GLY A 78 36.09 30.97 3.60
N LYS A 79 35.66 32.22 3.74
CA LYS A 79 35.79 33.31 2.76
C LYS A 79 35.28 32.98 1.35
N ALA A 80 34.15 32.28 1.26
CA ALA A 80 33.52 31.90 0.01
C ALA A 80 34.45 31.14 -0.96
N HIS A 81 35.30 30.24 -0.44
CA HIS A 81 36.28 29.48 -1.24
C HIS A 81 35.67 28.76 -2.45
N PHE A 82 34.44 28.24 -2.33
CA PHE A 82 33.67 27.59 -3.41
C PHE A 82 32.72 28.55 -4.14
N GLY A 83 33.03 29.84 -4.11
CA GLY A 83 32.19 30.93 -4.59
C GLY A 83 31.11 31.34 -3.59
N GLU A 84 30.71 32.61 -3.67
CA GLU A 84 29.61 33.18 -2.88
C GLU A 84 28.29 32.43 -3.14
N GLY A 85 27.55 32.14 -2.08
CA GLY A 85 26.19 31.65 -2.16
C GLY A 85 25.18 32.75 -2.44
N THR A 86 23.90 32.37 -2.41
CA THR A 86 22.80 33.29 -2.70
C THR A 86 21.64 33.09 -1.73
N GLY A 87 21.20 34.17 -1.09
CA GLY A 87 19.95 34.18 -0.33
C GLY A 87 20.14 34.72 1.08
N LYS A 88 19.90 33.86 2.07
CA LYS A 88 20.04 34.18 3.50
C LYS A 88 21.17 33.31 4.07
N VAL A 89 22.01 33.86 4.93
CA VAL A 89 22.91 33.05 5.77
C VAL A 89 22.09 32.62 7.00
N TRP A 90 22.04 31.32 7.28
CA TRP A 90 21.20 30.78 8.33
C TRP A 90 21.91 30.69 9.68
N MET A 91 23.22 30.46 9.69
CA MET A 91 24.00 30.21 10.90
C MET A 91 25.34 30.96 10.84
N SER A 92 25.86 31.36 12.01
CA SER A 92 27.19 31.97 12.20
C SER A 92 27.68 31.68 13.61
N ARG A 93 28.98 31.80 13.89
CA ARG A 93 29.56 31.52 15.23
C ARG A 93 29.09 30.18 15.78
N ILE A 94 29.19 29.17 14.93
CA ILE A 94 28.95 27.78 15.30
C ILE A 94 30.12 27.36 16.20
N GLN A 95 29.83 26.58 17.24
CA GLN A 95 30.81 26.07 18.18
C GLN A 95 30.52 24.58 18.43
N CYS A 96 30.89 23.73 17.47
CA CYS A 96 30.87 22.29 17.66
C CYS A 96 32.07 21.81 18.49
N SER A 97 31.86 20.83 19.38
CA SER A 97 32.93 20.04 20.01
C SER A 97 33.49 18.96 19.07
N GLY A 98 32.90 18.78 17.89
CA GLY A 98 33.28 17.80 16.88
C GLY A 98 32.68 16.42 17.10
N HIS A 99 31.75 16.28 18.06
CA HIS A 99 31.12 15.03 18.46
C HIS A 99 29.59 15.04 18.27
N GLU A 100 29.00 16.18 17.90
CA GLU A 100 27.57 16.41 17.68
C GLU A 100 27.01 15.64 16.49
N GLY A 101 25.77 15.13 16.61
CA GLY A 101 25.13 14.33 15.57
C GLY A 101 24.76 15.11 14.30
N SER A 102 24.39 16.38 14.47
CA SER A 102 24.07 17.33 13.40
C SER A 102 24.62 18.71 13.72
N LEU A 103 24.90 19.51 12.69
CA LEU A 103 25.32 20.91 12.81
C LEU A 103 24.30 21.77 13.59
N LYS A 104 23.03 21.37 13.63
CA LYS A 104 21.97 22.01 14.42
C LYS A 104 22.17 21.88 15.94
N ASP A 105 22.82 20.81 16.39
CA ASP A 105 23.02 20.50 17.81
C ASP A 105 24.20 21.30 18.41
N CYS A 106 25.06 21.87 17.57
CA CYS A 106 26.17 22.72 17.98
C CYS A 106 25.67 24.07 18.48
N SER A 107 26.34 24.63 19.50
CA SER A 107 26.00 25.95 20.04
C SER A 107 26.13 27.03 18.97
N ASN A 108 25.04 27.78 18.71
CA ASN A 108 25.01 28.89 17.76
C ASN A 108 23.96 29.96 18.15
N PRO A 109 24.11 31.22 17.72
CA PRO A 109 23.08 32.26 17.86
C PRO A 109 21.85 31.93 17.00
N ALA A 110 20.67 32.39 17.42
CA ALA A 110 19.41 32.11 16.74
C ALA A 110 19.43 32.31 15.21
N PHE A 111 18.81 31.37 14.48
CA PHE A 111 18.85 31.28 13.02
C PHE A 111 18.63 32.61 12.27
N GLY A 112 19.65 33.03 11.52
CA GLY A 112 19.67 34.27 10.75
C GLY A 112 20.03 35.54 11.53
N LEU A 113 20.55 35.42 12.76
CA LEU A 113 21.03 36.55 13.56
C LEU A 113 22.56 36.76 13.37
N HIS A 114 22.93 37.28 12.20
CA HIS A 114 24.32 37.53 11.79
C HIS A 114 24.43 38.84 11.00
N SER A 115 25.67 39.32 10.79
CA SER A 115 25.99 40.44 9.89
C SER A 115 26.90 40.04 8.71
N CYS A 116 27.21 38.75 8.56
CA CYS A 116 28.08 38.25 7.50
C CYS A 116 27.52 38.46 6.08
N PRO A 117 28.31 38.99 5.12
CA PRO A 117 28.03 38.90 3.68
C PRO A 117 28.37 37.50 3.12
N HIS A 118 27.90 37.19 1.90
CA HIS A 118 28.21 35.91 1.24
C HIS A 118 29.69 35.72 0.90
N SER A 119 30.50 36.79 0.87
CA SER A 119 31.97 36.70 0.79
C SER A 119 32.62 36.06 2.03
N GLN A 120 31.83 35.76 3.07
CA GLN A 120 32.19 35.03 4.29
C GLN A 120 31.48 33.66 4.37
N ASP A 121 30.96 33.12 3.26
CA ASP A 121 30.35 31.79 3.30
C ASP A 121 31.40 30.70 3.58
N ALA A 122 31.05 29.79 4.50
CA ALA A 122 31.85 28.66 4.93
C ALA A 122 31.73 27.46 3.96
N GLY A 123 32.80 26.67 3.87
CA GLY A 123 32.88 25.44 3.12
C GLY A 123 33.61 24.33 3.90
N VAL A 124 33.57 23.13 3.33
CA VAL A 124 34.34 21.97 3.79
C VAL A 124 35.03 21.26 2.62
N VAL A 125 36.12 20.58 2.92
CA VAL A 125 36.63 19.46 2.14
C VAL A 125 36.69 18.27 3.08
N CYS A 126 35.93 17.22 2.77
CA CYS A 126 35.95 15.96 3.49
C CYS A 126 36.92 14.97 2.82
N SER A 127 37.11 13.79 3.41
CA SER A 127 37.95 12.73 2.84
C SER A 127 37.43 12.28 1.47
N GLY A 128 36.11 12.08 1.39
CA GLY A 128 35.45 11.34 0.32
C GLY A 128 35.51 9.84 0.61
N VAL A 129 34.37 9.16 0.70
CA VAL A 129 34.38 7.75 1.14
C VAL A 129 34.75 6.81 0.00
N PHE A 130 35.98 6.33 -0.01
CA PHE A 130 36.40 5.19 -0.81
C PHE A 130 35.79 3.90 -0.26
N LYS A 131 34.58 3.54 -0.70
CA LYS A 131 33.93 2.28 -0.31
C LYS A 131 34.50 1.14 -1.16
N VAL A 132 35.13 0.15 -0.54
CA VAL A 132 35.69 -1.03 -1.23
C VAL A 132 34.69 -2.19 -1.12
N ARG A 133 34.60 -3.02 -2.16
CA ARG A 133 33.88 -4.31 -2.12
C ARG A 133 34.64 -5.36 -2.92
N LEU A 134 34.40 -6.63 -2.59
CA LEU A 134 34.88 -7.77 -3.36
C LEU A 134 33.73 -8.40 -4.16
N VAL A 135 33.98 -8.76 -5.41
CA VAL A 135 32.96 -9.29 -6.33
C VAL A 135 33.47 -10.57 -7.01
N ASN A 136 32.58 -11.53 -7.25
CA ASN A 136 32.89 -12.84 -7.85
C ASN A 136 33.89 -13.72 -7.06
N GLY A 137 34.09 -13.47 -5.77
CA GLY A 137 34.84 -14.38 -4.88
C GLY A 137 34.06 -15.63 -4.48
N THR A 138 34.70 -16.50 -3.68
CA THR A 138 34.07 -17.67 -3.05
C THR A 138 33.30 -17.32 -1.77
N ASP A 139 33.62 -16.17 -1.19
CA ASP A 139 33.19 -15.69 0.13
C ASP A 139 33.30 -14.15 0.17
N SER A 140 32.98 -13.56 1.33
CA SER A 140 33.03 -12.12 1.61
C SER A 140 34.46 -11.54 1.63
N CYS A 141 35.48 -12.37 1.81
CA CYS A 141 36.88 -11.98 1.98
C CYS A 141 37.77 -12.40 0.80
N SER A 142 37.16 -12.68 -0.35
CA SER A 142 37.81 -12.94 -1.62
C SER A 142 37.05 -12.30 -2.77
N GLY A 143 37.74 -12.01 -3.89
CA GLY A 143 37.11 -11.54 -5.13
C GLY A 143 37.86 -10.41 -5.83
N ARG A 144 37.33 -9.95 -6.96
CA ARG A 144 37.78 -8.76 -7.69
C ARG A 144 37.58 -7.53 -6.82
N VAL A 145 38.60 -6.68 -6.72
CA VAL A 145 38.56 -5.45 -5.94
C VAL A 145 37.84 -4.37 -6.76
N GLU A 146 36.72 -3.89 -6.23
CA GLU A 146 35.99 -2.75 -6.76
C GLU A 146 35.94 -1.61 -5.74
N VAL A 147 36.20 -0.39 -6.21
CA VAL A 147 36.32 0.82 -5.39
C VAL A 147 35.27 1.83 -5.86
N PHE A 148 34.51 2.37 -4.91
CA PHE A 148 33.56 3.43 -5.12
C PHE A 148 34.24 4.79 -4.93
N HIS A 149 34.24 5.62 -5.96
CA HIS A 149 34.75 6.99 -5.91
C HIS A 149 33.95 7.88 -6.88
N ASP A 150 33.82 9.19 -6.61
CA ASP A 150 33.07 10.15 -7.45
C ASP A 150 31.65 9.67 -7.85
N ASN A 151 30.96 9.01 -6.91
CA ASN A 151 29.63 8.42 -7.07
C ASN A 151 29.53 7.32 -8.16
N LYS A 152 30.64 6.64 -8.48
CA LYS A 152 30.72 5.51 -9.41
C LYS A 152 31.50 4.35 -8.78
N TRP A 153 31.19 3.12 -9.21
CA TRP A 153 32.06 1.97 -8.99
C TRP A 153 33.07 1.84 -10.13
N GLY A 154 34.31 1.50 -9.78
CA GLY A 154 35.37 1.13 -10.72
C GLY A 154 36.20 -0.04 -10.21
N THR A 155 37.05 -0.60 -11.06
CA THR A 155 37.95 -1.72 -10.74
C THR A 155 39.36 -1.23 -10.43
N VAL A 156 40.20 -2.06 -9.83
CA VAL A 156 41.63 -1.78 -9.64
C VAL A 156 42.44 -2.52 -10.71
N CYS A 157 43.49 -1.91 -11.27
CA CYS A 157 44.36 -2.55 -12.26
C CYS A 157 45.39 -3.48 -11.61
N SER A 158 45.64 -4.65 -12.22
CA SER A 158 46.60 -5.63 -11.71
C SER A 158 48.06 -5.43 -12.11
N VAL A 159 48.41 -4.32 -12.77
CA VAL A 159 49.79 -4.08 -13.26
C VAL A 159 50.74 -3.71 -12.12
N ASP A 160 50.28 -2.85 -11.20
CA ASP A 160 51.05 -2.40 -10.02
C ASP A 160 50.51 -3.01 -8.70
N TRP A 161 49.47 -3.85 -8.78
CA TRP A 161 48.77 -4.44 -7.62
C TRP A 161 49.60 -5.52 -6.93
N ASP A 162 49.94 -5.31 -5.66
CA ASP A 162 50.77 -6.24 -4.89
C ASP A 162 50.17 -6.65 -3.53
N MET A 163 51.00 -7.28 -2.68
CA MET A 163 50.60 -7.76 -1.36
C MET A 163 50.43 -6.65 -0.33
N ASP A 164 51.07 -5.50 -0.50
CA ASP A 164 50.93 -4.34 0.37
C ASP A 164 49.60 -3.64 0.06
N ASP A 165 49.23 -3.47 -1.21
CA ASP A 165 47.88 -3.04 -1.63
C ASP A 165 46.78 -3.97 -1.10
N ALA A 166 46.95 -5.27 -1.33
CA ALA A 166 46.03 -6.29 -0.84
C ALA A 166 45.88 -6.25 0.68
N THR A 167 46.96 -5.97 1.41
CA THR A 167 46.95 -5.84 2.87
C THR A 167 46.12 -4.64 3.33
N VAL A 168 46.19 -3.49 2.63
CA VAL A 168 45.32 -2.36 2.91
C VAL A 168 43.86 -2.71 2.67
N VAL A 169 43.53 -3.38 1.56
CA VAL A 169 42.15 -3.78 1.25
C VAL A 169 41.58 -4.79 2.23
N CYS A 170 42.33 -5.85 2.57
CA CYS A 170 41.87 -6.83 3.57
C CYS A 170 41.65 -6.18 4.95
N ARG A 171 42.55 -5.28 5.37
CA ARG A 171 42.39 -4.51 6.61
C ARG A 171 41.17 -3.58 6.58
N GLN A 172 40.96 -2.84 5.49
CA GLN A 172 39.82 -1.93 5.35
C GLN A 172 38.48 -2.67 5.33
N LEU A 173 38.45 -3.90 4.80
CA LEU A 173 37.27 -4.76 4.79
C LEU A 173 37.05 -5.53 6.10
N GLY A 174 37.98 -5.47 7.07
CA GLY A 174 37.93 -6.28 8.29
C GLY A 174 38.29 -7.76 8.10
N CYS A 175 38.73 -8.15 6.90
CA CYS A 175 38.99 -9.53 6.50
C CYS A 175 40.39 -10.06 6.89
N GLY A 176 41.06 -9.45 7.87
CA GLY A 176 42.38 -9.85 8.37
C GLY A 176 43.55 -9.49 7.44
N SER A 177 44.61 -10.30 7.42
CA SER A 177 45.78 -10.06 6.56
C SER A 177 45.56 -10.57 5.14
N ALA A 178 46.25 -10.00 4.16
CA ALA A 178 46.20 -10.53 2.80
C ALA A 178 46.94 -11.88 2.72
N LYS A 179 46.30 -12.87 2.10
CA LYS A 179 46.93 -14.14 1.72
C LYS A 179 47.46 -14.10 0.29
N GLU A 180 46.65 -13.57 -0.63
CA GLU A 180 46.97 -13.58 -2.06
C GLU A 180 46.47 -12.30 -2.76
N ALA A 181 47.38 -11.61 -3.44
CA ALA A 181 47.06 -10.61 -4.46
C ALA A 181 46.85 -11.32 -5.81
N LYS A 182 45.68 -11.15 -6.43
CA LYS A 182 45.32 -11.73 -7.74
C LYS A 182 45.31 -10.65 -8.81
N GLY A 183 45.74 -11.02 -10.02
CA GLY A 183 45.70 -10.14 -11.19
C GLY A 183 44.99 -10.76 -12.39
N ASP A 184 45.14 -10.13 -13.55
CA ASP A 184 44.75 -10.63 -14.87
C ASP A 184 43.28 -11.12 -14.94
N GLY A 185 42.38 -10.42 -14.24
CA GLY A 185 40.95 -10.71 -14.27
C GLY A 185 40.59 -12.09 -13.69
N TYR A 186 41.35 -12.60 -12.70
CA TYR A 186 41.16 -13.93 -12.10
C TYR A 186 39.71 -14.22 -11.66
N PHE A 187 39.01 -13.23 -11.09
CA PHE A 187 37.60 -13.33 -10.69
C PHE A 187 36.61 -12.85 -11.79
N GLY A 188 37.06 -12.87 -13.04
CA GLY A 188 36.37 -12.33 -14.21
C GLY A 188 36.50 -10.81 -14.35
N PRO A 189 36.32 -10.27 -15.58
CA PRO A 189 36.39 -8.84 -15.85
C PRO A 189 35.21 -8.10 -15.19
N GLY A 190 35.50 -6.91 -14.67
CA GLY A 190 34.50 -5.95 -14.20
C GLY A 190 34.08 -4.96 -15.29
N THR A 191 33.54 -3.82 -14.86
CA THR A 191 33.05 -2.75 -15.72
C THR A 191 33.23 -1.39 -15.04
N GLY A 192 33.72 -0.38 -15.76
CA GLY A 192 33.74 1.01 -15.30
C GLY A 192 35.08 1.69 -15.51
N GLU A 193 35.41 2.63 -14.62
CA GLU A 193 36.74 3.25 -14.58
C GLU A 193 37.72 2.30 -13.89
N ILE A 194 38.95 2.19 -14.41
CA ILE A 194 40.02 1.36 -13.83
C ILE A 194 40.99 2.28 -13.10
N TRP A 195 41.21 2.00 -11.81
CA TRP A 195 42.09 2.76 -10.92
C TRP A 195 43.45 2.07 -10.77
N SER A 196 44.55 2.84 -10.78
CA SER A 196 45.83 2.40 -10.22
C SER A 196 45.88 2.82 -8.76
N ILE A 197 46.32 1.90 -7.91
CA ILE A 197 46.48 2.05 -6.47
C ILE A 197 47.85 1.50 -6.13
N GLN A 198 48.54 2.15 -5.19
CA GLN A 198 49.88 1.77 -4.76
C GLN A 198 50.08 2.20 -3.30
N CYS A 199 50.10 1.22 -2.41
CA CYS A 199 50.15 1.34 -0.96
C CYS A 199 51.51 0.85 -0.40
N SER A 200 51.91 1.33 0.77
CA SER A 200 53.06 0.80 1.55
C SER A 200 52.68 -0.30 2.54
N GLY A 201 51.43 -0.76 2.51
CA GLY A 201 50.84 -1.75 3.43
C GLY A 201 50.50 -1.20 4.82
N SER A 202 51.02 -0.02 5.18
CA SER A 202 50.83 0.61 6.50
C SER A 202 49.55 1.45 6.64
N GLU A 203 48.99 1.89 5.51
CA GLU A 203 48.08 3.02 5.30
C GLU A 203 46.75 3.05 6.07
N GLY A 204 46.37 2.05 6.86
CA GLY A 204 45.00 1.95 7.36
C GLY A 204 44.01 1.61 6.23
N SER A 205 43.58 2.61 5.45
CA SER A 205 42.58 2.54 4.37
C SER A 205 43.13 2.88 2.97
N ILE A 206 42.43 2.49 1.90
CA ILE A 206 42.87 2.67 0.51
C ILE A 206 42.91 4.14 0.05
N GLU A 207 42.31 5.05 0.82
CA GLU A 207 42.35 6.49 0.60
C GLU A 207 43.76 7.08 0.84
N GLU A 208 44.47 6.50 1.81
CA GLU A 208 45.76 6.97 2.31
C GLU A 208 46.93 6.51 1.41
N CYS A 209 46.66 5.57 0.49
CA CYS A 209 47.63 5.11 -0.51
C CYS A 209 48.01 6.24 -1.48
N SER A 210 49.28 6.26 -1.90
CA SER A 210 49.90 7.47 -2.45
C SER A 210 49.21 7.98 -3.72
N GLN A 211 48.69 9.20 -3.64
CA GLN A 211 47.85 9.85 -4.64
C GLN A 211 48.61 10.17 -5.95
N ASN A 212 48.75 9.17 -6.84
CA ASN A 212 49.19 9.39 -8.21
C ASN A 212 48.13 8.88 -9.20
N ARG A 213 46.99 9.57 -9.24
CA ARG A 213 45.89 9.31 -10.18
C ARG A 213 46.28 9.69 -11.60
N THR A 214 47.00 8.81 -12.27
CA THR A 214 47.03 8.76 -13.75
C THR A 214 46.29 7.52 -14.21
N VAL A 215 45.19 7.72 -14.95
CA VAL A 215 44.59 6.67 -15.77
C VAL A 215 45.58 6.40 -16.91
N ASP A 216 46.53 5.52 -16.65
CA ASP A 216 47.46 5.06 -17.67
C ASP A 216 46.67 4.11 -18.58
N ASN A 217 46.60 4.41 -19.89
CA ASN A 217 45.76 3.69 -20.88
C ASN A 217 46.27 2.27 -21.21
N LYS A 218 46.93 1.61 -20.25
CA LYS A 218 47.56 0.29 -20.37
C LYS A 218 46.67 -0.84 -19.83
N CYS A 219 45.77 -0.54 -18.90
CA CYS A 219 44.91 -1.52 -18.26
C CYS A 219 43.57 -1.67 -19.01
N SER A 220 43.07 -2.90 -19.08
CA SER A 220 41.71 -3.21 -19.51
C SER A 220 41.06 -4.18 -18.51
N HIS A 221 39.76 -4.42 -18.57
CA HIS A 221 39.09 -5.27 -17.58
C HIS A 221 39.55 -6.75 -17.58
N SER A 222 40.29 -7.21 -18.60
CA SER A 222 41.01 -8.50 -18.51
C SER A 222 42.24 -8.47 -17.58
N GLN A 223 42.51 -7.32 -16.95
CA GLN A 223 43.61 -7.05 -16.02
C GLN A 223 43.08 -6.37 -14.74
N ASP A 224 41.83 -6.69 -14.36
CA ASP A 224 41.30 -6.26 -13.08
C ASP A 224 41.92 -7.10 -11.94
N ALA A 225 42.26 -6.42 -10.85
CA ALA A 225 42.87 -6.98 -9.66
C ALA A 225 41.84 -7.65 -8.73
N GLY A 226 42.32 -8.59 -7.92
CA GLY A 226 41.54 -9.29 -6.91
C GLY A 226 42.37 -9.60 -5.67
N VAL A 227 41.70 -10.07 -4.62
CA VAL A 227 42.34 -10.41 -3.35
C VAL A 227 41.73 -11.68 -2.74
N VAL A 228 42.50 -12.35 -1.89
CA VAL A 228 42.05 -13.37 -0.94
C VAL A 228 42.68 -13.05 0.41
N CYS A 229 41.86 -12.94 1.46
CA CYS A 229 42.31 -12.54 2.79
C CYS A 229 42.31 -13.71 3.81
N SER A 230 42.90 -13.48 4.98
CA SER A 230 42.87 -14.38 6.13
C SER A 230 41.73 -14.00 7.07
N ASP A 231 40.59 -14.66 6.90
CA ASP A 231 39.46 -14.58 7.82
C ASP A 231 39.90 -14.42 9.30
N ILE A 232 39.35 -13.41 9.99
CA ILE A 232 39.62 -13.16 11.41
C ILE A 232 38.63 -14.03 12.20
N ASP A 233 39.14 -14.85 13.11
CA ASP A 233 38.28 -15.53 14.08
C ASP A 233 38.04 -14.62 15.29
N GLU A 234 37.02 -13.75 15.22
CA GLU A 234 36.70 -12.85 16.34
C GLU A 234 36.20 -13.62 17.59
N CYS A 235 35.79 -14.88 17.43
CA CYS A 235 35.37 -15.74 18.55
C CYS A 235 36.54 -16.24 19.40
N THR A 236 37.79 -15.94 19.02
CA THR A 236 38.97 -16.11 19.88
C THR A 236 38.95 -15.19 21.11
N ASP A 237 38.24 -14.05 21.06
CA ASP A 237 37.97 -13.20 22.22
C ASP A 237 36.58 -13.48 22.82
N THR A 238 36.58 -14.11 23.99
CA THR A 238 35.36 -14.48 24.73
C THR A 238 34.50 -13.29 25.20
N SER A 239 35.00 -12.05 25.15
CA SER A 239 34.27 -10.85 25.57
C SER A 239 33.34 -10.27 24.50
N VAL A 240 33.52 -10.68 23.24
CA VAL A 240 32.85 -10.11 22.05
C VAL A 240 31.33 -10.25 22.12
N CYS A 241 30.80 -11.45 22.41
CA CYS A 241 29.36 -11.69 22.48
C CYS A 241 28.70 -11.37 23.83
N GLY A 242 29.49 -11.04 24.85
CA GLY A 242 29.03 -10.83 26.22
C GLY A 242 28.67 -12.13 26.97
N PRO A 243 28.30 -12.03 28.27
CA PRO A 243 27.97 -13.19 29.10
C PRO A 243 26.67 -13.88 28.64
N ASN A 244 26.63 -15.21 28.81
CA ASN A 244 25.54 -16.09 28.41
C ASN A 244 25.23 -16.11 26.90
N ALA A 245 26.25 -15.91 26.07
CA ALA A 245 26.21 -16.05 24.63
C ALA A 245 27.34 -16.94 24.11
N ASN A 246 27.06 -17.65 23.01
CA ASN A 246 28.02 -18.42 22.23
C ASN A 246 28.35 -17.67 20.94
N CYS A 247 29.64 -17.60 20.61
CA CYS A 247 30.15 -16.99 19.39
C CYS A 247 30.37 -18.08 18.32
N SER A 248 29.93 -17.82 17.09
CA SER A 248 30.24 -18.63 15.91
C SER A 248 30.88 -17.77 14.84
N ASN A 249 32.14 -18.08 14.52
CA ASN A 249 32.90 -17.39 13.47
C ASN A 249 32.31 -17.72 12.09
N THR A 250 32.30 -16.74 11.19
CA THR A 250 31.92 -16.88 9.79
C THR A 250 32.94 -16.17 8.91
N VAL A 251 33.00 -16.47 7.62
CA VAL A 251 34.00 -15.78 6.78
C VAL A 251 33.62 -14.30 6.67
N GLY A 252 34.52 -13.40 7.09
CA GLY A 252 34.33 -11.95 7.09
C GLY A 252 33.47 -11.40 8.23
N GLY A 253 33.42 -12.10 9.37
CA GLY A 253 32.84 -11.60 10.62
C GLY A 253 32.16 -12.70 11.42
N TYR A 254 31.47 -12.36 12.50
CA TYR A 254 30.99 -13.34 13.47
C TYR A 254 29.49 -13.22 13.78
N THR A 255 28.95 -14.27 14.40
CA THR A 255 27.56 -14.32 14.85
C THR A 255 27.50 -14.65 16.34
N CYS A 256 26.73 -13.87 17.10
CA CYS A 256 26.49 -14.09 18.53
C CYS A 256 25.10 -14.67 18.75
N SER A 257 25.02 -15.77 19.49
CA SER A 257 23.77 -16.46 19.82
C SER A 257 23.63 -16.62 21.33
N CYS A 258 22.48 -16.28 21.92
CA CYS A 258 22.28 -16.49 23.36
C CYS A 258 22.25 -17.97 23.72
N HIS A 259 22.78 -18.33 24.89
CA HIS A 259 22.60 -19.66 25.46
C HIS A 259 21.11 -19.95 25.73
N HIS A 260 20.73 -21.23 25.72
CA HIS A 260 19.39 -21.66 26.14
C HIS A 260 19.03 -21.10 27.53
N GLY A 261 17.79 -20.62 27.69
CA GLY A 261 17.34 -19.89 28.89
C GLY A 261 17.58 -18.37 28.83
N TYR A 262 18.18 -17.85 27.74
CA TYR A 262 18.44 -16.42 27.56
C TYR A 262 18.01 -15.91 26.17
N ARG A 263 17.69 -14.61 26.08
CA ARG A 263 17.29 -13.93 24.84
C ARG A 263 18.00 -12.59 24.64
N ALA A 264 18.16 -12.16 23.40
CA ALA A 264 18.69 -10.84 23.06
C ALA A 264 17.70 -9.72 23.47
N PRO A 265 18.18 -8.53 23.85
CA PRO A 265 17.32 -7.37 24.09
C PRO A 265 16.53 -6.93 22.84
N PRO A 266 15.33 -6.34 22.99
CA PRO A 266 14.53 -5.90 21.84
C PRO A 266 15.27 -4.88 20.96
N GLY A 267 15.33 -5.15 19.66
CA GLY A 267 15.97 -4.27 18.67
C GLY A 267 17.48 -4.44 18.48
N VAL A 268 18.11 -5.41 19.16
CA VAL A 268 19.55 -5.69 19.04
C VAL A 268 19.79 -6.94 18.18
N THR A 269 20.59 -6.81 17.11
CA THR A 269 20.90 -7.91 16.17
C THR A 269 22.16 -8.69 16.51
N LEU A 270 23.10 -8.10 17.27
CA LEU A 270 24.33 -8.73 17.76
C LEU A 270 24.48 -8.40 19.25
N THR A 271 24.50 -9.43 20.11
CA THR A 271 24.71 -9.25 21.56
C THR A 271 26.18 -8.99 21.84
N ASN A 272 26.46 -8.17 22.86
CA ASN A 272 27.81 -7.81 23.27
C ASN A 272 27.84 -7.52 24.78
N SER A 273 29.01 -7.19 25.33
CA SER A 273 29.17 -6.89 26.76
C SER A 273 28.32 -5.70 27.28
N ASN A 274 27.90 -4.76 26.42
CA ASN A 274 26.99 -3.65 26.78
C ASN A 274 25.50 -4.05 26.65
N HIS A 275 25.19 -5.05 25.83
CA HIS A 275 23.85 -5.56 25.55
C HIS A 275 23.80 -7.09 25.76
N PRO A 276 23.98 -7.56 27.02
CA PRO A 276 24.10 -8.98 27.32
C PRO A 276 22.76 -9.71 27.13
N CYS A 277 22.85 -11.02 26.89
CA CYS A 277 21.70 -11.91 26.84
C CYS A 277 20.94 -11.89 28.18
N GLN A 278 19.65 -11.57 28.12
CA GLN A 278 18.78 -11.46 29.29
C GLN A 278 18.15 -12.81 29.61
N GLY A 279 18.10 -13.19 30.88
CA GLY A 279 17.40 -14.39 31.31
C GLY A 279 15.94 -14.34 30.89
N ILE A 280 15.44 -15.43 30.34
CA ILE A 280 14.01 -15.63 30.11
C ILE A 280 13.36 -15.93 31.48
N ASP A 281 12.14 -15.45 31.71
CA ASP A 281 11.33 -15.91 32.83
C ASP A 281 10.26 -16.85 32.27
N GLU A 282 10.60 -18.13 32.20
CA GLU A 282 9.69 -19.13 31.63
C GLU A 282 8.44 -19.34 32.49
N CYS A 283 8.44 -18.92 33.77
CA CYS A 283 7.24 -18.98 34.62
C CYS A 283 6.19 -17.91 34.30
N THR A 284 6.48 -16.96 33.39
CA THR A 284 5.46 -16.04 32.86
C THR A 284 4.48 -16.71 31.90
N ASP A 285 4.85 -17.86 31.33
CA ASP A 285 3.96 -18.71 30.54
C ASP A 285 3.41 -19.86 31.39
N THR A 286 2.11 -19.82 31.67
CA THR A 286 1.41 -20.83 32.50
C THR A 286 1.39 -22.25 31.91
N SER A 287 1.82 -22.44 30.66
CA SER A 287 1.90 -23.76 30.00
C SER A 287 3.23 -24.50 30.24
N VAL A 288 4.27 -23.80 30.71
CA VAL A 288 5.64 -24.32 30.85
C VAL A 288 5.76 -25.42 31.91
N CYS A 289 5.04 -25.27 33.02
CA CYS A 289 4.79 -26.35 33.95
C CYS A 289 3.43 -26.99 33.60
N GLY A 290 3.43 -28.30 33.35
CA GLY A 290 2.21 -29.02 32.98
C GLY A 290 1.08 -28.91 34.02
N PRO A 291 -0.17 -29.24 33.63
CA PRO A 291 -1.32 -29.13 34.52
C PRO A 291 -1.08 -29.86 35.84
N ASN A 292 -1.50 -29.24 36.95
CA ASN A 292 -1.23 -29.65 38.32
C ASN A 292 0.25 -29.57 38.77
N ALA A 293 1.08 -28.70 38.19
CA ALA A 293 2.39 -28.32 38.73
C ALA A 293 2.52 -26.79 39.00
N ASN A 294 3.42 -26.40 39.92
CA ASN A 294 3.76 -25.03 40.26
C ASN A 294 5.17 -24.68 39.77
N CYS A 295 5.35 -23.49 39.18
CA CYS A 295 6.59 -23.00 38.58
C CYS A 295 7.41 -22.15 39.54
N SER A 296 8.74 -22.32 39.51
CA SER A 296 9.69 -21.48 40.22
C SER A 296 10.86 -21.15 39.29
N ASN A 297 11.04 -19.86 38.97
CA ASN A 297 12.08 -19.40 38.07
C ASN A 297 13.46 -19.46 38.76
N THR A 298 14.51 -19.77 38.00
CA THR A 298 15.90 -19.83 38.46
C THR A 298 16.83 -19.12 37.45
N VAL A 299 18.11 -18.94 37.78
CA VAL A 299 19.01 -18.19 36.87
C VAL A 299 19.34 -19.03 35.63
N GLY A 300 18.70 -18.69 34.50
CA GLY A 300 18.90 -19.36 33.20
C GLY A 300 18.10 -20.66 33.01
N SER A 301 17.11 -20.93 33.86
CA SER A 301 16.24 -22.12 33.79
C SER A 301 15.05 -21.96 34.76
N TYR A 302 14.15 -22.93 34.83
CA TYR A 302 13.04 -22.98 35.79
C TYR A 302 12.88 -24.38 36.40
N THR A 303 12.14 -24.47 37.49
CA THR A 303 11.82 -25.73 38.18
C THR A 303 10.32 -25.88 38.44
N CYS A 304 9.74 -27.02 38.06
CA CYS A 304 8.32 -27.34 38.32
C CYS A 304 8.16 -28.43 39.40
N SER A 305 7.24 -28.20 40.34
CA SER A 305 6.87 -29.13 41.42
C SER A 305 5.38 -29.51 41.34
N CYS A 306 5.01 -30.78 41.56
CA CYS A 306 3.60 -31.20 41.50
C CYS A 306 2.78 -30.68 42.70
N HIS A 307 1.52 -30.32 42.46
CA HIS A 307 0.55 -30.06 43.51
C HIS A 307 0.22 -31.35 44.30
N HIS A 308 -0.24 -31.18 45.55
CA HIS A 308 -0.63 -32.30 46.41
C HIS A 308 -1.68 -33.21 45.73
N GLY A 309 -1.44 -34.52 45.79
CA GLY A 309 -2.30 -35.55 45.18
C GLY A 309 -1.74 -36.13 43.87
N TYR A 310 -0.83 -35.44 43.20
CA TYR A 310 -0.21 -35.90 41.95
C TYR A 310 1.25 -36.32 42.16
N ARG A 311 1.80 -37.16 41.28
CA ARG A 311 3.19 -37.64 41.34
C ARG A 311 3.89 -37.47 39.98
N ALA A 312 5.20 -37.22 40.05
CA ALA A 312 6.05 -37.26 38.87
C ALA A 312 6.22 -38.71 38.35
N PRO A 313 6.46 -38.91 37.04
CA PRO A 313 6.73 -40.23 36.46
C PRO A 313 7.95 -40.92 37.11
N PRO A 314 8.01 -42.27 37.15
CA PRO A 314 9.11 -42.99 37.77
C PRO A 314 10.47 -42.62 37.17
N GLY A 315 11.41 -42.22 38.02
CA GLY A 315 12.77 -41.82 37.62
C GLY A 315 12.97 -40.33 37.37
N VAL A 316 11.95 -39.47 37.57
CA VAL A 316 12.06 -38.02 37.36
C VAL A 316 11.68 -37.26 38.64
N THR A 317 12.56 -36.36 39.11
CA THR A 317 12.39 -35.58 40.36
C THR A 317 11.77 -34.19 40.16
N LEU A 318 11.76 -33.67 38.93
CA LEU A 318 11.23 -32.34 38.56
C LEU A 318 10.34 -32.48 37.32
N THR A 319 9.19 -31.81 37.29
CA THR A 319 8.21 -31.96 36.19
C THR A 319 8.39 -30.90 35.09
N SER A 320 7.72 -31.07 33.95
CA SER A 320 7.75 -30.10 32.85
C SER A 320 6.50 -30.22 31.95
N ALA A 321 6.36 -29.34 30.95
CA ALA A 321 5.35 -29.46 29.89
C ALA A 321 5.41 -30.77 29.07
N ILE A 322 6.44 -31.61 29.22
CA ILE A 322 6.54 -32.95 28.58
C ILE A 322 6.33 -34.06 29.60
N HIS A 323 6.79 -33.85 30.84
CA HIS A 323 6.63 -34.77 31.96
C HIS A 323 5.60 -34.23 32.95
N HIS A 324 4.32 -34.29 32.54
CA HIS A 324 3.18 -33.92 33.37
C HIS A 324 3.10 -34.78 34.64
N CYS A 325 2.51 -34.26 35.72
CA CYS A 325 2.19 -35.06 36.89
C CYS A 325 1.06 -36.04 36.54
N GLN A 326 1.32 -37.34 36.54
CA GLN A 326 0.43 -38.34 35.93
C GLN A 326 -0.57 -38.96 36.92
N GLY A 327 -1.81 -39.15 36.45
CA GLY A 327 -2.60 -40.35 36.75
C GLY A 327 -2.23 -41.42 35.72
N GLY A 328 -1.87 -42.63 36.15
CA GLY A 328 -1.10 -43.55 35.30
C GLY A 328 -1.92 -44.39 34.31
N THR A 329 -1.39 -44.56 33.08
CA THR A 329 -1.28 -45.82 32.29
C THR A 329 -0.54 -45.56 30.95
N GLU A 330 -0.09 -46.61 30.23
CA GLU A 330 1.04 -46.57 29.27
C GLU A 330 0.69 -46.84 27.78
N GLY A 331 1.62 -46.51 26.86
CA GLY A 331 1.74 -47.15 25.53
C GLY A 331 2.55 -46.36 24.46
N LYS A 332 3.60 -46.95 23.85
CA LYS A 332 4.39 -46.34 22.74
C LYS A 332 4.92 -47.37 21.71
N GLY A 333 5.05 -46.96 20.44
CA GLY A 333 5.77 -47.66 19.36
C GLY A 333 6.99 -46.87 18.83
N LYS A 334 7.88 -47.52 18.05
CA LYS A 334 9.17 -46.95 17.58
C LYS A 334 9.36 -47.06 16.05
N CYS A 335 10.10 -46.13 15.44
CA CYS A 335 10.55 -46.16 14.04
C CYS A 335 12.10 -46.17 13.93
N LYS A 336 12.67 -46.53 12.76
CA LYS A 336 14.12 -46.70 12.51
C LYS A 336 14.61 -45.93 11.26
N SER A 337 15.12 -44.71 11.41
CA SER A 337 16.02 -44.07 10.42
C SER A 337 16.79 -42.89 11.03
N LYS A 338 17.94 -42.52 10.43
CA LYS A 338 18.78 -41.37 10.86
C LYS A 338 18.41 -40.07 10.13
N SER A 339 17.17 -39.61 10.30
CA SER A 339 16.73 -38.20 10.24
C SER A 339 15.22 -38.16 10.44
N VAL A 340 14.76 -37.42 11.45
CA VAL A 340 13.33 -37.41 11.86
C VAL A 340 12.45 -36.84 10.73
N GLU A 341 12.90 -35.76 10.10
CA GLU A 341 12.23 -35.07 8.99
C GLU A 341 11.99 -35.97 7.76
N ARG A 342 12.93 -36.89 7.46
CA ARG A 342 12.78 -37.80 6.30
C ARG A 342 11.75 -38.89 6.59
N CYS A 343 11.71 -39.41 7.81
CA CYS A 343 10.66 -40.35 8.23
C CYS A 343 9.24 -39.75 8.18
N GLN A 344 9.07 -38.47 8.48
CA GLN A 344 7.75 -37.82 8.45
C GLN A 344 7.27 -37.57 7.02
N ARG A 345 8.16 -37.17 6.10
CA ARG A 345 7.82 -36.88 4.70
C ARG A 345 7.43 -38.13 3.92
N ASP A 346 8.23 -39.20 4.03
CA ASP A 346 7.91 -40.51 3.40
C ASP A 346 6.59 -41.10 3.93
N SER A 347 6.14 -40.71 5.13
CA SER A 347 4.89 -41.21 5.73
C SER A 347 3.63 -40.57 5.12
N LEU A 348 3.68 -39.31 4.66
CA LEU A 348 2.53 -38.66 4.02
C LEU A 348 2.33 -39.12 2.57
N ASP A 349 3.41 -39.26 1.80
CA ASP A 349 3.34 -39.75 0.41
C ASP A 349 2.84 -41.21 0.36
N ASN A 350 3.20 -42.04 1.34
CA ASN A 350 2.61 -43.37 1.51
C ASN A 350 1.11 -43.32 1.89
N LEU A 351 0.67 -42.27 2.60
CA LEU A 351 -0.72 -42.13 3.03
C LEU A 351 -1.66 -41.84 1.85
N ASP A 352 -1.27 -40.95 0.92
CA ASP A 352 -2.07 -40.66 -0.28
C ASP A 352 -2.23 -41.91 -1.16
N ASN A 353 -1.15 -42.68 -1.33
CA ASN A 353 -1.16 -43.99 -2.01
C ASN A 353 -2.04 -45.06 -1.32
N LEU A 354 -2.07 -45.08 0.02
CA LEU A 354 -2.98 -45.95 0.79
C LEU A 354 -4.44 -45.51 0.63
N LEU A 355 -4.69 -44.21 0.58
CA LEU A 355 -6.03 -43.63 0.43
C LEU A 355 -6.59 -43.87 -0.97
N ASP A 356 -5.78 -43.85 -2.03
CA ASP A 356 -6.25 -44.15 -3.39
C ASP A 356 -6.62 -45.63 -3.59
N ASN A 357 -6.16 -46.53 -2.71
CA ASN A 357 -6.60 -47.93 -2.63
C ASN A 357 -7.74 -48.17 -1.61
N SER A 358 -8.31 -47.14 -0.98
CA SER A 358 -9.24 -47.27 0.17
C SER A 358 -10.60 -47.92 -0.09
N SER A 359 -10.93 -48.29 -1.33
CA SER A 359 -12.24 -48.86 -1.71
C SER A 359 -12.61 -50.19 -1.04
N SER A 360 -11.65 -50.86 -0.37
CA SER A 360 -11.86 -52.10 0.39
C SER A 360 -11.59 -51.98 1.90
N MET A 361 -11.37 -50.79 2.45
CA MET A 361 -11.05 -50.59 3.87
C MET A 361 -12.29 -50.57 4.77
N THR A 362 -12.15 -51.03 6.02
CA THR A 362 -13.21 -50.88 7.04
C THR A 362 -13.25 -49.43 7.55
N PRO A 363 -14.42 -48.94 8.01
CA PRO A 363 -14.52 -47.57 8.53
C PRO A 363 -13.60 -47.28 9.71
N GLU A 364 -13.35 -48.27 10.58
CA GLU A 364 -12.39 -48.17 11.70
C GLU A 364 -10.93 -48.00 11.20
N THR A 365 -10.52 -48.75 10.18
CA THR A 365 -9.18 -48.60 9.58
C THR A 365 -9.04 -47.21 8.96
N LEU A 366 -10.08 -46.74 8.28
CA LEU A 366 -10.08 -45.45 7.60
C LEU A 366 -10.11 -44.28 8.61
N LEU A 367 -10.82 -44.43 9.72
CA LEU A 367 -10.77 -43.51 10.87
C LEU A 367 -9.36 -43.44 11.45
N ASN A 368 -8.72 -44.58 11.73
CA ASN A 368 -7.36 -44.62 12.28
C ASN A 368 -6.33 -44.00 11.33
N VAL A 369 -6.48 -44.20 10.01
CA VAL A 369 -5.70 -43.51 8.97
C VAL A 369 -5.93 -41.99 9.00
N THR A 370 -7.17 -41.55 9.22
CA THR A 370 -7.52 -40.11 9.35
C THR A 370 -6.87 -39.49 10.59
N LEU A 371 -6.92 -40.18 11.73
CA LEU A 371 -6.30 -39.73 12.98
C LEU A 371 -4.77 -39.64 12.83
N ALA A 372 -4.13 -40.65 12.23
CA ALA A 372 -2.70 -40.63 11.95
C ALA A 372 -2.30 -39.47 11.02
N ALA A 373 -3.13 -39.10 10.05
CA ALA A 373 -2.89 -37.94 9.17
C ALA A 373 -2.91 -36.61 9.96
N VAL A 374 -3.92 -36.43 10.81
CA VAL A 374 -4.06 -35.21 11.64
C VAL A 374 -3.00 -35.18 12.74
N ASP A 375 -2.59 -36.33 13.28
CA ASP A 375 -1.45 -36.45 14.18
C ASP A 375 -0.16 -35.98 13.51
N LEU A 376 0.14 -36.47 12.30
CA LEU A 376 1.32 -36.08 11.52
C LEU A 376 1.33 -34.58 11.23
N LEU A 377 0.23 -33.98 10.79
CA LEU A 377 0.14 -32.53 10.57
C LEU A 377 0.33 -31.73 11.87
N SER A 378 -0.27 -32.17 12.99
CA SER A 378 -0.16 -31.48 14.29
C SER A 378 1.26 -31.50 14.89
N GLN A 379 2.20 -32.26 14.31
CA GLN A 379 3.60 -32.33 14.75
C GLN A 379 4.54 -31.40 13.97
N TRP A 380 4.08 -30.73 12.91
CA TRP A 380 4.91 -29.85 12.09
C TRP A 380 4.89 -28.42 12.61
N LYS A 381 6.08 -27.87 12.87
CA LYS A 381 6.26 -26.52 13.46
C LYS A 381 6.66 -25.45 12.44
N GLU A 382 7.20 -25.86 11.30
CA GLU A 382 7.66 -25.04 10.16
C GLU A 382 6.90 -25.42 8.86
N GLU A 383 7.04 -24.60 7.82
CA GLU A 383 6.28 -24.59 6.55
C GLU A 383 5.67 -25.93 6.11
N VAL A 384 4.35 -26.07 6.31
CA VAL A 384 3.54 -27.13 5.69
C VAL A 384 3.23 -26.72 4.25
N ARG A 385 3.43 -27.62 3.28
CA ARG A 385 3.22 -27.31 1.85
C ARG A 385 1.76 -27.53 1.46
N GLU A 386 1.24 -26.75 0.51
CA GLU A 386 -0.18 -26.79 0.08
C GLU A 386 -0.74 -28.20 -0.20
N LYS A 387 0.09 -29.09 -0.77
CA LYS A 387 -0.28 -30.48 -1.08
C LYS A 387 -0.55 -31.33 0.16
N GLU A 388 0.16 -31.07 1.26
CA GLU A 388 0.10 -31.87 2.49
C GLU A 388 -1.21 -31.58 3.25
N ILE A 389 -1.71 -30.33 3.17
CA ILE A 389 -3.02 -29.93 3.68
C ILE A 389 -4.15 -30.52 2.83
N ASP A 390 -4.01 -30.53 1.50
CA ASP A 390 -5.02 -31.09 0.59
C ASP A 390 -5.23 -32.60 0.81
N VAL A 391 -4.17 -33.37 1.11
CA VAL A 391 -4.30 -34.79 1.50
C VAL A 391 -5.16 -34.93 2.77
N ALA A 392 -4.84 -34.20 3.84
CA ALA A 392 -5.61 -34.29 5.09
C ALA A 392 -7.06 -33.82 4.97
N LEU A 393 -7.34 -32.86 4.08
CA LEU A 393 -8.70 -32.41 3.77
C LEU A 393 -9.46 -33.30 2.77
N LYS A 394 -8.78 -34.24 2.08
CA LYS A 394 -9.38 -35.25 1.18
C LYS A 394 -9.83 -36.53 1.88
N ILE A 395 -9.10 -36.99 2.90
CA ILE A 395 -9.47 -38.18 3.72
C ILE A 395 -10.94 -38.14 4.21
N PRO A 396 -11.47 -37.00 4.72
CA PRO A 396 -12.86 -36.85 5.18
C PRO A 396 -13.90 -37.30 4.17
N LYS A 397 -13.65 -37.04 2.87
CA LYS A 397 -14.55 -37.43 1.78
C LYS A 397 -14.56 -38.94 1.53
N LYS A 398 -13.40 -39.60 1.67
CA LYS A 398 -13.28 -41.06 1.59
C LYS A 398 -13.88 -41.73 2.84
N LEU A 399 -13.65 -41.17 4.02
CA LEU A 399 -14.28 -41.60 5.28
C LEU A 399 -15.82 -41.50 5.20
N ALA A 400 -16.34 -40.43 4.63
CA ALA A 400 -17.77 -40.25 4.41
C ALA A 400 -18.40 -41.33 3.51
N LEU A 401 -17.70 -41.72 2.44
CA LEU A 401 -18.13 -42.77 1.51
C LEU A 401 -18.10 -44.18 2.14
N ALA A 402 -17.21 -44.42 3.10
CA ALA A 402 -17.10 -45.71 3.79
C ALA A 402 -18.13 -45.87 4.93
N LEU A 403 -18.37 -44.79 5.69
CA LEU A 403 -19.31 -44.80 6.82
C LEU A 403 -20.78 -44.84 6.36
N VAL A 404 -21.13 -44.15 5.27
CA VAL A 404 -22.54 -43.99 4.89
C VAL A 404 -22.93 -44.83 3.68
N LYS A 405 -23.67 -45.90 3.98
CA LYS A 405 -24.51 -46.62 3.01
C LYS A 405 -25.97 -46.22 3.22
N PRO A 406 -26.74 -45.90 2.17
CA PRO A 406 -28.17 -45.61 2.32
C PRO A 406 -28.92 -46.88 2.75
N THR A 407 -29.55 -46.84 3.92
CA THR A 407 -30.37 -47.91 4.51
C THR A 407 -31.85 -47.57 4.42
N GLN A 408 -32.76 -48.56 4.47
CA GLN A 408 -34.21 -48.31 4.47
C GLN A 408 -34.68 -47.50 5.70
N THR A 409 -33.91 -47.49 6.78
CA THR A 409 -34.16 -46.75 8.02
C THR A 409 -33.28 -45.50 8.13
N GLN A 410 -33.75 -44.50 8.89
CA GLN A 410 -32.91 -43.38 9.33
C GLN A 410 -31.79 -43.91 10.23
N HIS A 411 -30.54 -43.60 9.88
CA HIS A 411 -29.35 -44.01 10.63
C HIS A 411 -28.49 -42.80 10.99
N ARG A 412 -27.95 -42.78 12.21
CA ARG A 412 -27.06 -41.73 12.73
C ARG A 412 -25.94 -42.39 13.51
N GLU A 413 -24.70 -42.14 13.10
CA GLU A 413 -23.51 -42.50 13.87
C GLU A 413 -22.72 -41.24 14.22
N SER A 414 -22.12 -41.26 15.41
CA SER A 414 -21.20 -40.23 15.89
C SER A 414 -19.92 -40.89 16.37
N ILE A 415 -18.80 -40.52 15.77
CA ILE A 415 -17.47 -40.96 16.17
C ILE A 415 -16.74 -39.75 16.72
N THR A 416 -16.45 -39.76 18.02
CA THR A 416 -15.75 -38.67 18.69
C THR A 416 -14.37 -39.13 19.14
N THR A 417 -13.34 -38.38 18.78
CA THR A 417 -11.97 -38.58 19.24
C THR A 417 -11.42 -37.26 19.80
N GLU A 418 -10.23 -37.30 20.39
CA GLU A 418 -9.59 -36.08 20.91
C GLU A 418 -9.38 -35.02 19.83
N LYS A 419 -9.12 -35.41 18.58
CA LYS A 419 -8.77 -34.49 17.47
C LYS A 419 -9.88 -34.27 16.45
N ILE A 420 -10.75 -35.24 16.22
CA ILE A 420 -11.80 -35.18 15.18
C ILE A 420 -13.13 -35.64 15.77
N GLU A 421 -14.20 -34.92 15.48
CA GLU A 421 -15.55 -35.43 15.66
C GLU A 421 -16.22 -35.58 14.29
N VAL A 422 -16.77 -36.77 14.03
CA VAL A 422 -17.47 -37.15 12.80
C VAL A 422 -18.91 -37.47 13.18
N GLN A 423 -19.87 -36.83 12.52
CA GLN A 423 -21.29 -37.16 12.62
C GLN A 423 -21.84 -37.49 11.23
N THR A 424 -22.51 -38.63 11.13
CA THR A 424 -23.12 -39.09 9.88
C THR A 424 -24.63 -39.14 10.02
N PHE A 425 -25.32 -38.93 8.90
CA PHE A 425 -26.77 -39.06 8.83
C PHE A 425 -27.18 -39.64 7.48
N ALA A 426 -27.90 -40.76 7.52
CA ALA A 426 -28.34 -41.50 6.34
C ALA A 426 -29.85 -41.68 6.34
N ILE A 427 -30.45 -41.60 5.15
CA ILE A 427 -31.89 -41.70 4.91
C ILE A 427 -32.15 -42.55 3.67
N GLY A 428 -33.06 -43.52 3.80
CA GLY A 428 -33.57 -44.32 2.70
C GLY A 428 -34.77 -43.71 1.97
N PRO A 429 -35.13 -44.26 0.80
CA PRO A 429 -36.20 -43.74 -0.07
C PRO A 429 -37.62 -43.73 0.52
N GLU A 430 -37.85 -44.38 1.66
CA GLU A 430 -39.18 -44.52 2.28
C GLU A 430 -39.34 -43.72 3.60
N VAL A 431 -38.35 -42.92 3.99
CA VAL A 431 -38.38 -42.17 5.26
C VAL A 431 -39.09 -40.82 5.11
N ASN A 432 -40.13 -40.61 5.90
CA ASN A 432 -40.94 -39.39 5.87
C ASN A 432 -40.51 -38.40 6.99
N LEU A 433 -39.58 -37.49 6.67
CA LEU A 433 -39.12 -36.45 7.61
C LEU A 433 -40.22 -35.38 7.84
N ARG A 434 -40.60 -35.16 9.10
CA ARG A 434 -41.47 -34.03 9.50
C ARG A 434 -40.70 -32.78 9.94
N GLU A 435 -39.41 -32.91 10.22
CA GLU A 435 -38.53 -31.84 10.70
C GLU A 435 -37.19 -31.90 9.96
N THR A 436 -36.58 -30.74 9.72
CA THR A 436 -35.24 -30.67 9.12
C THR A 436 -34.19 -31.18 10.12
N PRO A 437 -33.46 -32.27 9.83
CA PRO A 437 -32.49 -32.84 10.76
C PRO A 437 -31.34 -31.85 11.02
N GLN A 438 -31.06 -31.62 12.30
CA GLN A 438 -29.92 -30.82 12.74
C GLN A 438 -28.73 -31.73 13.08
N LEU A 439 -27.57 -31.39 12.54
CA LEU A 439 -26.27 -32.00 12.83
C LEU A 439 -25.51 -31.06 13.78
N LYS A 440 -24.94 -31.58 14.88
CA LYS A 440 -24.29 -30.74 15.91
C LYS A 440 -23.01 -31.39 16.42
N SER A 441 -21.86 -30.93 15.93
CA SER A 441 -20.53 -31.40 16.34
C SER A 441 -19.73 -30.25 16.94
N ARG A 442 -19.09 -30.46 18.11
CA ARG A 442 -18.31 -29.45 18.86
C ARG A 442 -18.96 -28.05 18.88
N ASP A 443 -20.25 -28.02 19.20
CA ASP A 443 -21.09 -26.82 19.26
C ASP A 443 -21.30 -26.02 17.96
N ASN A 444 -20.73 -26.46 16.83
CA ASN A 444 -21.16 -26.01 15.52
C ASN A 444 -22.46 -26.75 15.14
N LEU A 445 -23.41 -26.02 14.57
CA LEU A 445 -24.73 -26.54 14.19
C LEU A 445 -24.93 -26.37 12.68
N LEU A 446 -25.24 -27.47 12.00
CA LEU A 446 -25.53 -27.49 10.57
C LEU A 446 -27.01 -27.86 10.36
N LYS A 447 -27.75 -26.95 9.71
CA LYS A 447 -29.15 -27.15 9.33
C LYS A 447 -29.22 -27.43 7.84
N ILE A 448 -29.46 -28.69 7.48
CA ILE A 448 -29.65 -29.13 6.08
C ILE A 448 -31.08 -29.65 5.93
N ASP A 449 -31.79 -29.18 4.90
CA ASP A 449 -32.98 -29.91 4.45
C ASP A 449 -32.59 -31.15 3.65
N LEU A 450 -32.56 -32.28 4.33
CA LEU A 450 -32.29 -33.58 3.73
C LEU A 450 -33.44 -34.08 2.83
N LEU A 451 -34.66 -33.51 2.91
CA LEU A 451 -35.75 -33.81 1.96
C LEU A 451 -35.44 -33.25 0.57
N ALA A 452 -34.97 -32.01 0.47
CA ALA A 452 -34.54 -31.41 -0.79
C ALA A 452 -33.43 -32.23 -1.48
N ILE A 453 -32.50 -32.77 -0.68
CA ILE A 453 -31.39 -33.60 -1.18
C ILE A 453 -31.88 -34.98 -1.62
N ALA A 454 -32.76 -35.63 -0.84
CA ALA A 454 -33.32 -36.94 -1.18
C ALA A 454 -34.19 -36.91 -2.45
N LYS A 455 -34.97 -35.83 -2.65
CA LYS A 455 -35.79 -35.61 -3.88
C LYS A 455 -34.97 -35.64 -5.16
N ASN A 456 -33.72 -35.15 -5.13
CA ASN A 456 -32.83 -35.15 -6.30
C ASN A 456 -32.07 -36.48 -6.50
N ASN A 457 -32.02 -37.37 -5.51
CA ASN A 457 -31.21 -38.59 -5.49
C ASN A 457 -32.07 -39.88 -5.36
N ASN A 458 -33.17 -39.96 -6.11
CA ASN A 458 -34.09 -41.12 -6.14
C ASN A 458 -34.59 -41.56 -4.74
N GLY A 459 -34.74 -40.61 -3.81
CA GLY A 459 -35.19 -40.84 -2.43
C GLY A 459 -34.07 -41.19 -1.44
N SER A 460 -32.87 -41.58 -1.90
CA SER A 460 -31.74 -41.85 -1.01
C SER A 460 -30.95 -40.58 -0.70
N GLY A 461 -30.69 -40.31 0.59
CA GLY A 461 -30.00 -39.10 1.04
C GLY A 461 -29.00 -39.41 2.14
N ALA A 462 -27.80 -38.86 2.05
CA ALA A 462 -26.70 -39.16 2.96
C ALA A 462 -25.79 -37.94 3.11
N VAL A 463 -25.54 -37.50 4.34
CA VAL A 463 -24.64 -36.38 4.66
C VAL A 463 -23.66 -36.83 5.74
N VAL A 464 -22.40 -36.41 5.58
CA VAL A 464 -21.36 -36.56 6.60
C VAL A 464 -20.81 -35.20 6.97
N PHE A 465 -20.68 -34.97 8.27
CA PHE A 465 -20.23 -33.75 8.90
C PHE A 465 -19.01 -34.04 9.76
N ILE A 466 -17.93 -33.28 9.59
CA ILE A 466 -16.65 -33.51 10.26
C ILE A 466 -16.10 -32.19 10.80
N ALA A 467 -15.77 -32.15 12.09
CA ALA A 467 -15.19 -31.00 12.78
C ALA A 467 -13.81 -31.34 13.39
N TYR A 468 -12.82 -30.48 13.14
CA TYR A 468 -11.44 -30.66 13.60
C TYR A 468 -11.15 -29.83 14.86
N ALA A 469 -10.30 -30.33 15.75
CA ALA A 469 -9.94 -29.65 17.01
C ALA A 469 -8.94 -28.51 16.80
N ASN A 470 -7.83 -28.81 16.10
CA ASN A 470 -6.58 -28.04 16.16
C ASN A 470 -6.05 -27.74 14.74
N MET A 471 -6.94 -27.57 13.76
CA MET A 471 -6.52 -27.19 12.38
C MET A 471 -6.07 -25.72 12.30
N GLU A 472 -6.38 -24.91 13.31
CA GLU A 472 -5.95 -23.51 13.42
C GLU A 472 -4.43 -23.37 13.48
N ASP A 473 -3.75 -24.17 14.34
CA ASP A 473 -2.29 -24.13 14.51
C ASP A 473 -1.51 -24.46 13.23
N VAL A 474 -2.11 -25.27 12.36
CA VAL A 474 -1.54 -25.73 11.07
C VAL A 474 -1.77 -24.69 9.96
N LEU A 475 -2.87 -23.92 10.03
CA LEU A 475 -3.29 -22.94 9.03
C LEU A 475 -2.83 -21.52 9.39
N LYS A 476 -1.49 -21.36 9.49
CA LYS A 476 -0.83 -20.07 9.79
C LYS A 476 -1.10 -18.98 8.73
N ALA A 477 -0.85 -17.73 9.12
CA ALA A 477 -1.16 -16.53 8.34
C ALA A 477 -0.65 -16.51 6.88
N GLU A 478 0.46 -17.20 6.60
CA GLU A 478 1.07 -17.34 5.27
C GLU A 478 0.15 -18.03 4.26
N PHE A 479 -0.70 -18.97 4.70
CA PHE A 479 -1.70 -19.62 3.84
C PHE A 479 -2.82 -18.69 3.35
N PHE A 480 -2.91 -17.47 3.88
CA PHE A 480 -3.86 -16.45 3.42
C PHE A 480 -3.23 -15.43 2.46
N HIS A 481 -2.26 -15.85 1.63
CA HIS A 481 -1.65 -15.06 0.55
C HIS A 481 -2.68 -14.27 -0.27
N THR A 482 -2.86 -13.01 0.14
CA THR A 482 -3.45 -11.94 -0.65
C THR A 482 -2.40 -10.84 -0.76
N GLU A 483 -2.38 -10.14 -1.90
CA GLU A 483 -1.39 -9.07 -2.21
C GLU A 483 -1.43 -7.85 -1.26
N ARG A 484 -2.30 -7.88 -0.24
CA ARG A 484 -2.42 -6.87 0.82
C ARG A 484 -2.05 -7.50 2.15
N LYS A 485 -1.20 -6.79 2.91
CA LYS A 485 -0.78 -7.11 4.28
C LYS A 485 -1.96 -6.97 5.25
N THR A 486 -2.84 -7.97 5.28
CA THR A 486 -4.03 -8.00 6.13
C THR A 486 -3.91 -9.15 7.12
N ASN A 487 -3.93 -8.88 8.42
CA ASN A 487 -3.85 -9.94 9.42
C ASN A 487 -5.21 -10.66 9.48
N LYS A 488 -5.21 -11.96 9.17
CA LYS A 488 -6.39 -12.82 9.19
C LYS A 488 -6.22 -13.90 10.24
N THR A 489 -7.22 -14.07 11.09
CA THR A 489 -7.25 -15.09 12.14
C THR A 489 -8.44 -16.02 11.94
N MET A 490 -8.28 -17.30 12.20
CA MET A 490 -9.40 -18.24 12.24
C MET A 490 -10.27 -17.94 13.47
N MET A 491 -11.59 -18.06 13.35
CA MET A 491 -12.52 -17.76 14.45
C MET A 491 -13.48 -18.91 14.78
N SER A 492 -13.50 -19.96 13.98
CA SER A 492 -14.27 -21.18 14.22
C SER A 492 -13.43 -22.41 13.92
N ASN A 493 -13.77 -23.55 14.53
CA ASN A 493 -13.28 -24.84 14.06
C ASN A 493 -13.51 -24.99 12.55
N VAL A 494 -12.58 -25.64 11.85
CA VAL A 494 -12.78 -26.06 10.46
C VAL A 494 -13.85 -27.15 10.43
N VAL A 495 -14.77 -27.04 9.47
CA VAL A 495 -15.96 -27.88 9.35
C VAL A 495 -16.07 -28.38 7.91
N SER A 496 -16.19 -29.69 7.70
CA SER A 496 -16.39 -30.27 6.36
C SER A 496 -17.75 -30.96 6.25
N ALA A 497 -18.46 -30.71 5.15
CA ALA A 497 -19.71 -31.36 4.81
C ALA A 497 -19.63 -31.99 3.41
N SER A 498 -20.08 -33.24 3.26
CA SER A 498 -20.04 -33.94 1.97
C SER A 498 -21.23 -34.86 1.73
N LEU A 499 -21.54 -35.09 0.45
CA LEU A 499 -22.54 -36.03 -0.05
C LEU A 499 -21.84 -37.21 -0.76
N PRO A 500 -22.25 -38.47 -0.50
CA PRO A 500 -21.80 -39.61 -1.28
C PRO A 500 -22.15 -39.47 -2.77
N ASN A 501 -21.24 -39.94 -3.64
CA ASN A 501 -21.42 -40.11 -5.09
C ASN A 501 -21.75 -38.88 -5.95
N THR A 502 -21.86 -37.66 -5.40
CA THR A 502 -22.08 -36.44 -6.20
C THR A 502 -20.76 -35.86 -6.75
N LYS A 503 -20.70 -35.62 -8.06
CA LYS A 503 -19.57 -34.94 -8.74
C LYS A 503 -19.73 -33.42 -8.82
N ASN A 504 -20.97 -32.91 -8.83
CA ASN A 504 -21.27 -31.48 -8.83
C ASN A 504 -21.70 -31.05 -7.43
N THR A 505 -21.10 -29.98 -6.91
CA THR A 505 -21.20 -29.55 -5.50
C THR A 505 -22.30 -28.53 -5.22
N THR A 506 -22.95 -27.99 -6.25
CA THR A 506 -24.01 -26.98 -6.15
C THR A 506 -25.33 -27.57 -5.64
N LEU A 507 -25.91 -26.97 -4.62
CA LEU A 507 -27.21 -27.34 -4.05
C LEU A 507 -28.37 -26.59 -4.73
N PRO A 508 -29.59 -27.17 -4.79
CA PRO A 508 -30.78 -26.48 -5.31
C PRO A 508 -31.31 -25.38 -4.35
N GLU A 509 -31.11 -25.56 -3.05
CA GLU A 509 -31.43 -24.58 -2.00
C GLU A 509 -30.18 -24.38 -1.12
N PRO A 510 -29.94 -23.17 -0.60
CA PRO A 510 -28.76 -22.89 0.22
C PRO A 510 -28.86 -23.49 1.62
N VAL A 511 -27.72 -23.81 2.21
CA VAL A 511 -27.59 -24.44 3.53
C VAL A 511 -27.00 -23.49 4.55
N ASN A 512 -27.54 -23.50 5.77
CA ASN A 512 -27.13 -22.61 6.85
C ASN A 512 -26.21 -23.32 7.84
N PHE A 513 -24.98 -22.81 7.92
CA PHE A 513 -23.92 -23.22 8.85
C PHE A 513 -23.88 -22.23 10.02
N THR A 514 -24.17 -22.69 11.24
CA THR A 514 -23.96 -21.90 12.46
C THR A 514 -22.62 -22.30 13.07
N LEU A 515 -21.65 -21.41 12.98
CA LEU A 515 -20.28 -21.57 13.46
C LEU A 515 -20.13 -20.85 14.80
N ARG A 516 -19.70 -21.57 15.84
CA ARG A 516 -19.41 -21.00 17.16
C ARG A 516 -18.05 -20.31 17.14
N HIS A 517 -17.96 -19.14 17.80
CA HIS A 517 -16.71 -18.41 17.93
C HIS A 517 -15.79 -19.06 18.97
N LEU A 518 -14.51 -19.24 18.62
CA LEU A 518 -13.46 -19.76 19.51
C LEU A 518 -13.07 -18.76 20.59
N THR A 519 -13.06 -17.47 20.23
CA THR A 519 -12.76 -16.33 21.12
C THR A 519 -13.88 -15.29 21.03
N GLN A 520 -13.97 -14.39 22.03
CA GLN A 520 -14.93 -13.28 21.95
C GLN A 520 -14.53 -12.31 20.84
N VAL A 521 -15.49 -11.98 19.97
CA VAL A 521 -15.27 -11.11 18.80
C VAL A 521 -14.97 -9.68 19.25
N ASP A 522 -13.87 -9.11 18.76
CA ASP A 522 -13.60 -7.66 18.86
C ASP A 522 -14.72 -6.91 18.11
N PRO A 523 -15.43 -5.95 18.73
CA PRO A 523 -16.51 -5.17 18.08
C PRO A 523 -16.08 -4.37 16.83
N LYS A 524 -14.81 -4.44 16.40
CA LYS A 524 -14.27 -3.80 15.19
C LYS A 524 -13.79 -4.77 14.10
N GLY A 525 -13.80 -6.09 14.33
CA GLY A 525 -13.33 -7.09 13.36
C GLY A 525 -14.38 -7.41 12.28
N GLN A 526 -13.96 -7.52 11.01
CA GLN A 526 -14.85 -7.97 9.93
C GLN A 526 -14.80 -9.50 9.81
N LEU A 527 -15.92 -10.16 10.07
CA LEU A 527 -16.08 -11.61 9.92
C LEU A 527 -16.44 -11.99 8.48
N THR A 528 -15.79 -13.02 7.94
CA THR A 528 -16.03 -13.54 6.58
C THR A 528 -16.14 -15.06 6.60
N CYS A 529 -17.19 -15.58 5.94
CA CYS A 529 -17.38 -17.00 5.70
C CYS A 529 -16.52 -17.44 4.50
N VAL A 530 -15.71 -18.49 4.64
CA VAL A 530 -14.85 -18.99 3.55
C VAL A 530 -14.96 -20.49 3.36
N TYR A 531 -14.58 -20.97 2.17
CA TYR A 531 -14.45 -22.40 1.86
C TYR A 531 -13.11 -22.72 1.22
N TRP A 532 -12.65 -23.96 1.39
CA TRP A 532 -11.41 -24.47 0.80
C TRP A 532 -11.66 -25.01 -0.61
N ASN A 533 -10.89 -24.54 -1.58
CA ASN A 533 -10.91 -25.00 -2.96
C ASN A 533 -9.48 -25.16 -3.48
N GLN A 534 -9.08 -26.41 -3.74
CA GLN A 534 -7.87 -26.79 -4.49
C GLN A 534 -6.69 -25.80 -4.30
N SER A 535 -6.11 -25.83 -3.10
CA SER A 535 -5.00 -24.98 -2.61
C SER A 535 -5.32 -23.59 -2.04
N ARG A 536 -6.56 -23.08 -2.05
CA ARG A 536 -6.85 -21.75 -1.45
C ARG A 536 -8.21 -21.61 -0.76
N TRP A 537 -8.28 -20.69 0.21
CA TRP A 537 -9.53 -20.21 0.79
C TRP A 537 -10.20 -19.18 -0.15
N ILE A 538 -11.50 -19.37 -0.43
CA ILE A 538 -12.29 -18.52 -1.34
C ILE A 538 -13.56 -18.05 -0.61
N VAL A 539 -14.03 -16.83 -0.95
CA VAL A 539 -15.21 -16.17 -0.36
C VAL A 539 -16.50 -16.42 -1.16
N ASP A 540 -16.38 -16.83 -2.42
CA ASP A 540 -17.50 -17.04 -3.35
C ASP A 540 -18.47 -18.14 -2.89
N GLY A 541 -19.78 -17.87 -2.94
CA GLY A 541 -20.81 -18.90 -2.72
C GLY A 541 -21.25 -19.13 -1.27
N CYS A 542 -20.70 -18.37 -0.31
CA CYS A 542 -21.18 -18.28 1.06
C CYS A 542 -21.44 -16.82 1.45
N GLU A 543 -22.58 -16.53 2.09
CA GLU A 543 -22.93 -15.20 2.57
C GLU A 543 -23.20 -15.21 4.08
N LEU A 544 -22.71 -14.21 4.81
CA LEU A 544 -23.00 -14.05 6.24
C LEU A 544 -24.41 -13.49 6.41
N THR A 545 -25.26 -14.18 7.17
CA THR A 545 -26.67 -13.78 7.39
C THR A 545 -26.96 -13.25 8.79
N GLU A 546 -26.27 -13.76 9.81
CA GLU A 546 -26.46 -13.38 11.21
C GLU A 546 -25.14 -13.54 11.96
N SER A 547 -24.83 -12.64 12.89
CA SER A 547 -23.66 -12.77 13.75
C SER A 547 -23.93 -12.14 15.11
N ASN A 548 -23.39 -12.76 16.16
CA ASN A 548 -23.49 -12.36 17.55
C ASN A 548 -22.12 -12.59 18.22
N SER A 549 -21.92 -12.16 19.46
CA SER A 549 -20.63 -12.31 20.17
C SER A 549 -20.13 -13.76 20.26
N SER A 550 -21.02 -14.76 20.22
CA SER A 550 -20.71 -16.17 20.40
C SER A 550 -20.86 -17.08 19.17
N TYR A 551 -21.53 -16.62 18.09
CA TYR A 551 -21.71 -17.41 16.87
C TYR A 551 -21.97 -16.55 15.63
N THR A 552 -21.71 -17.13 14.45
CA THR A 552 -22.05 -16.57 13.14
C THR A 552 -22.78 -17.60 12.29
N VAL A 553 -23.77 -17.17 11.51
CA VAL A 553 -24.51 -17.97 10.55
C VAL A 553 -24.08 -17.60 9.13
N CYS A 554 -23.56 -18.59 8.42
CA CYS A 554 -23.15 -18.52 7.02
C CYS A 554 -24.13 -19.34 6.16
N THR A 555 -24.64 -18.76 5.07
CA THR A 555 -25.55 -19.38 4.11
C THR A 555 -24.81 -19.69 2.83
N CYS A 556 -24.66 -20.97 2.47
CA CYS A 556 -23.82 -21.40 1.34
C CYS A 556 -24.60 -22.21 0.28
N ILE A 557 -24.25 -22.04 -1.00
CA ILE A 557 -24.90 -22.71 -2.15
C ILE A 557 -24.24 -24.04 -2.57
N HIS A 558 -23.26 -24.53 -1.81
CA HIS A 558 -22.56 -25.78 -2.07
C HIS A 558 -22.17 -26.50 -0.78
N LEU A 559 -21.65 -27.73 -0.89
CA LEU A 559 -21.05 -28.48 0.22
C LEU A 559 -19.56 -28.71 -0.03
N SER A 560 -18.74 -28.33 0.95
CA SER A 560 -17.27 -28.36 0.91
C SER A 560 -16.71 -28.28 2.34
N THR A 561 -15.41 -28.03 2.49
CA THR A 561 -14.80 -27.65 3.77
C THR A 561 -14.89 -26.14 3.96
N PHE A 562 -15.43 -25.70 5.09
CA PHE A 562 -15.75 -24.33 5.47
C PHE A 562 -15.01 -23.93 6.76
N ALA A 563 -14.77 -22.62 6.90
CA ALA A 563 -14.27 -22.00 8.14
C ALA A 563 -14.76 -20.55 8.25
N LEU A 564 -14.76 -20.01 9.47
CA LEU A 564 -14.95 -18.58 9.73
C LEU A 564 -13.58 -17.92 9.93
N ILE A 565 -13.34 -16.81 9.23
CA ILE A 565 -12.13 -15.99 9.38
C ILE A 565 -12.52 -14.58 9.79
N MET A 566 -11.77 -13.99 10.73
CA MET A 566 -11.81 -12.57 11.04
C MET A 566 -10.63 -11.87 10.37
N GLN A 567 -10.89 -10.76 9.69
CA GLN A 567 -9.86 -9.84 9.27
C GLN A 567 -9.68 -8.78 10.36
N THR A 568 -8.50 -8.76 10.99
CA THR A 568 -8.15 -7.87 12.10
C THR A 568 -7.30 -6.70 11.63
N ASP A 569 -7.82 -5.90 10.73
CA ASP A 569 -7.13 -4.69 10.27
C ASP A 569 -7.70 -3.44 10.93
N ARG A 570 -6.81 -2.69 11.59
CA ARG A 570 -6.88 -1.23 11.44
C ARG A 570 -6.62 -0.93 9.96
N PRO A 571 -7.42 -0.10 9.28
CA PRO A 571 -7.07 0.32 7.92
C PRO A 571 -5.66 0.94 7.94
N PRO A 572 -4.84 0.71 6.90
CA PRO A 572 -3.51 1.30 6.85
C PRO A 572 -3.60 2.82 6.99
N GLU A 573 -2.62 3.41 7.65
CA GLU A 573 -2.62 4.83 8.03
C GLU A 573 -2.82 5.75 6.80
N ASP A 574 -2.29 5.32 5.64
CA ASP A 574 -2.48 5.93 4.33
C ASP A 574 -3.94 5.93 3.81
N ASP A 575 -4.74 4.89 4.07
CA ASP A 575 -6.14 4.83 3.62
C ASP A 575 -7.01 5.80 4.44
N ILE A 576 -6.66 6.04 5.71
CA ILE A 576 -7.29 7.08 6.53
C ILE A 576 -7.01 8.46 5.91
N ILE A 577 -5.73 8.74 5.59
CA ILE A 577 -5.31 10.01 4.96
C ILE A 577 -6.02 10.20 3.61
N LEU A 578 -6.04 9.17 2.74
CA LEU A 578 -6.71 9.22 1.45
C LEU A 578 -8.23 9.46 1.59
N LYS A 579 -8.88 8.88 2.60
CA LYS A 579 -10.31 9.13 2.91
C LYS A 579 -10.58 10.58 3.30
N TRP A 580 -9.74 11.19 4.16
CA TRP A 580 -9.88 12.61 4.53
C TRP A 580 -9.62 13.54 3.33
N ILE A 581 -8.58 13.28 2.54
CA ILE A 581 -8.27 14.07 1.34
C ILE A 581 -9.41 13.95 0.31
N SER A 582 -9.97 12.76 0.09
CA SER A 582 -11.17 12.53 -0.74
C SER A 582 -12.33 13.41 -0.27
N MET A 583 -12.69 13.31 1.01
CA MET A 583 -13.85 14.00 1.57
C MET A 583 -13.71 15.52 1.47
N ILE A 584 -12.55 16.08 1.83
CA ILE A 584 -12.29 17.52 1.77
C ILE A 584 -12.32 18.00 0.32
N ALA A 585 -11.60 17.33 -0.58
CA ALA A 585 -11.46 17.80 -1.96
C ALA A 585 -12.78 17.72 -2.73
N VAL A 586 -13.56 16.62 -2.58
CA VAL A 586 -14.90 16.49 -3.18
C VAL A 586 -15.87 17.52 -2.60
N SER A 587 -15.83 17.79 -1.30
CA SER A 587 -16.70 18.82 -0.67
C SER A 587 -16.42 20.22 -1.22
N VAL A 588 -15.15 20.59 -1.40
CA VAL A 588 -14.76 21.86 -2.03
C VAL A 588 -15.20 21.91 -3.50
N GLY A 589 -15.03 20.82 -4.25
CA GLY A 589 -15.51 20.71 -5.63
C GLY A 589 -17.03 20.89 -5.77
N LEU A 590 -17.80 20.28 -4.86
CA LEU A 590 -19.26 20.40 -4.79
C LEU A 590 -19.72 21.84 -4.50
N LEU A 591 -19.04 22.55 -3.59
CA LEU A 591 -19.33 23.96 -3.30
C LEU A 591 -19.17 24.83 -4.56
N PHE A 592 -18.08 24.68 -5.31
CA PHE A 592 -17.87 25.44 -6.54
C PHE A 592 -18.83 25.03 -7.67
N LEU A 593 -19.19 23.74 -7.78
CA LEU A 593 -20.24 23.30 -8.70
C LEU A 593 -21.60 23.92 -8.35
N ALA A 594 -21.98 23.97 -7.08
CA ALA A 594 -23.22 24.60 -6.63
C ALA A 594 -23.25 26.11 -6.98
N LEU A 595 -22.14 26.83 -6.76
CA LEU A 595 -22.00 28.24 -7.14
C LEU A 595 -22.06 28.43 -8.67
N ALA A 596 -21.48 27.53 -9.46
CA ALA A 596 -21.57 27.57 -10.92
C ALA A 596 -23.00 27.31 -11.42
N ILE A 597 -23.67 26.29 -10.89
CA ILE A 597 -25.08 25.96 -11.20
C ILE A 597 -25.99 27.15 -10.87
N LEU A 598 -25.88 27.72 -9.67
CA LEU A 598 -26.63 28.91 -9.25
C LEU A 598 -26.44 30.07 -10.24
N THR A 599 -25.19 30.32 -10.64
CA THR A 599 -24.85 31.38 -11.60
C THR A 599 -25.44 31.13 -12.99
N PHE A 600 -25.38 29.88 -13.49
CA PHE A 600 -25.95 29.52 -14.77
C PHE A 600 -27.49 29.54 -14.77
N ILE A 601 -28.14 29.25 -13.65
CA ILE A 601 -29.59 29.37 -13.47
C ILE A 601 -30.00 30.85 -13.46
N LEU A 602 -29.37 31.68 -12.62
CA LEU A 602 -29.69 33.12 -12.48
C LEU A 602 -29.58 33.87 -13.81
N PHE A 603 -28.64 33.49 -14.68
CA PHE A 603 -28.41 34.15 -15.96
C PHE A 603 -28.90 33.33 -17.17
N ARG A 604 -29.68 32.26 -16.96
CA ARG A 604 -30.17 31.32 -18.00
C ARG A 604 -30.97 31.99 -19.13
N TRP A 605 -31.76 33.00 -18.79
CA TRP A 605 -32.67 33.68 -19.74
C TRP A 605 -32.00 34.78 -20.56
N ASN A 606 -30.70 35.04 -20.38
CA ASN A 606 -29.99 36.04 -21.19
C ASN A 606 -29.46 35.39 -22.49
N PRO A 607 -30.00 35.70 -23.68
CA PRO A 607 -29.61 35.03 -24.93
C PRO A 607 -28.14 35.27 -25.32
N LYS A 608 -27.50 36.33 -24.81
CA LYS A 608 -26.06 36.59 -25.00
C LYS A 608 -25.17 35.63 -24.19
N VAL A 609 -25.77 34.85 -23.28
CA VAL A 609 -25.09 34.02 -22.28
C VAL A 609 -25.71 32.62 -22.24
N SER A 610 -25.96 32.01 -23.41
CA SER A 610 -26.43 30.61 -23.46
C SER A 610 -25.44 29.68 -22.77
N ASN A 611 -25.88 29.05 -21.68
CA ASN A 611 -25.10 28.19 -20.81
C ASN A 611 -25.72 26.78 -20.68
N THR A 612 -26.70 26.42 -21.52
CA THR A 612 -27.54 25.20 -21.36
C THR A 612 -26.71 23.92 -21.27
N ALA A 613 -25.72 23.72 -22.16
CA ALA A 613 -24.87 22.53 -22.11
C ALA A 613 -24.01 22.48 -20.83
N ARG A 614 -23.44 23.62 -20.41
CA ARG A 614 -22.61 23.74 -19.19
C ARG A 614 -23.42 23.51 -17.93
N LEU A 615 -24.66 24.02 -17.88
CA LEU A 615 -25.58 23.78 -16.77
C LEU A 615 -25.88 22.29 -16.62
N ASN A 616 -26.18 21.58 -17.71
CA ASN A 616 -26.41 20.13 -17.67
C ASN A 616 -25.14 19.36 -17.26
N LEU A 617 -23.96 19.71 -17.80
CA LEU A 617 -22.67 19.15 -17.39
C LEU A 617 -22.42 19.33 -15.88
N SER A 618 -22.58 20.55 -15.37
CA SER A 618 -22.39 20.85 -13.95
C SER A 618 -23.40 20.11 -13.06
N ILE A 619 -24.66 19.98 -13.48
CA ILE A 619 -25.67 19.19 -12.75
C ILE A 619 -25.28 17.71 -12.71
N CYS A 620 -24.86 17.11 -13.83
CA CYS A 620 -24.42 15.71 -13.88
C CYS A 620 -23.23 15.47 -12.94
N LEU A 621 -22.22 16.33 -13.00
CA LEU A 621 -21.03 16.24 -12.14
C LEU A 621 -21.39 16.48 -10.66
N PHE A 622 -22.27 17.43 -10.35
CA PHE A 622 -22.71 17.69 -8.97
C PHE A 622 -23.44 16.48 -8.38
N LEU A 623 -24.40 15.92 -9.11
CA LEU A 623 -25.15 14.74 -8.66
C LEU A 623 -24.25 13.50 -8.51
N ALA A 624 -23.30 13.29 -9.44
CA ALA A 624 -22.36 12.17 -9.37
C ALA A 624 -21.43 12.28 -8.15
N HIS A 625 -20.81 13.44 -7.93
CA HIS A 625 -19.90 13.66 -6.79
C HIS A 625 -20.65 13.69 -5.45
N LEU A 626 -21.88 14.21 -5.41
CA LEU A 626 -22.73 14.16 -4.22
C LEU A 626 -23.09 12.71 -3.87
N LEU A 627 -23.48 11.91 -4.86
CA LEU A 627 -23.81 10.50 -4.65
C LEU A 627 -22.58 9.70 -4.20
N LEU A 628 -21.40 9.94 -4.78
CA LEU A 628 -20.14 9.35 -4.30
C LEU A 628 -19.81 9.75 -2.85
N LEU A 629 -19.99 11.02 -2.47
CA LEU A 629 -19.75 11.49 -1.11
C LEU A 629 -20.72 10.83 -0.11
N LEU A 630 -21.99 10.70 -0.47
CA LEU A 630 -23.00 9.99 0.34
C LEU A 630 -22.68 8.50 0.50
N VAL A 631 -22.18 7.84 -0.56
CA VAL A 631 -21.70 6.45 -0.48
C VAL A 631 -20.53 6.33 0.50
N GLN A 632 -19.51 7.18 0.37
CA GLN A 632 -18.28 7.14 1.18
C GLN A 632 -18.47 7.55 2.65
N SER A 633 -19.47 8.38 2.95
CA SER A 633 -19.68 8.97 4.28
C SER A 633 -20.81 8.29 5.07
N PHE A 634 -21.91 7.93 4.43
CA PHE A 634 -23.12 7.44 5.10
C PHE A 634 -23.36 5.95 4.85
N LEU A 635 -23.31 5.50 3.59
CA LEU A 635 -23.67 4.12 3.25
C LEU A 635 -22.59 3.10 3.67
N SER A 636 -21.32 3.52 3.78
CA SER A 636 -20.25 2.69 4.35
C SER A 636 -20.49 2.25 5.79
N HIS A 637 -21.39 2.93 6.54
CA HIS A 637 -21.74 2.56 7.92
C HIS A 637 -22.99 1.68 8.03
N ILE A 638 -23.75 1.49 6.94
CA ILE A 638 -25.07 0.86 6.96
C ILE A 638 -25.09 -0.47 6.19
N HIS A 639 -24.04 -0.78 5.40
CA HIS A 639 -23.94 -1.97 4.55
C HIS A 639 -25.23 -2.18 3.71
N PRO A 640 -25.52 -1.27 2.75
CA PRO A 640 -26.79 -1.26 2.05
C PRO A 640 -27.06 -2.57 1.30
N HIS A 641 -28.31 -3.04 1.35
CA HIS A 641 -28.76 -4.21 0.61
C HIS A 641 -28.35 -4.15 -0.87
N LYS A 642 -27.93 -5.28 -1.45
CA LYS A 642 -27.37 -5.40 -2.81
C LYS A 642 -28.16 -4.63 -3.88
N LEU A 643 -29.50 -4.63 -3.78
CA LEU A 643 -30.39 -3.86 -4.67
C LEU A 643 -30.16 -2.33 -4.62
N VAL A 644 -30.01 -1.74 -3.44
CA VAL A 644 -29.75 -0.30 -3.26
C VAL A 644 -28.40 0.06 -3.86
N CYS A 645 -27.42 -0.79 -3.60
CA CYS A 645 -26.05 -0.66 -4.10
C CYS A 645 -26.01 -0.75 -5.64
N ALA A 646 -26.75 -1.69 -6.25
CA ALA A 646 -26.92 -1.81 -7.69
C ALA A 646 -27.59 -0.59 -8.33
N VAL A 647 -28.65 -0.04 -7.73
CA VAL A 647 -29.32 1.19 -8.20
C VAL A 647 -28.34 2.37 -8.17
N ILE A 648 -27.57 2.52 -7.09
CA ILE A 648 -26.54 3.56 -6.97
C ILE A 648 -25.48 3.44 -8.06
N SER A 649 -24.96 2.23 -8.30
CA SER A 649 -23.99 1.97 -9.38
C SER A 649 -24.57 2.31 -10.76
N GLY A 650 -25.84 1.98 -11.01
CA GLY A 650 -26.55 2.31 -12.25
C GLY A 650 -26.72 3.82 -12.47
N VAL A 651 -27.14 4.55 -11.42
CA VAL A 651 -27.29 6.00 -11.45
C VAL A 651 -25.93 6.69 -11.63
N LEU A 652 -24.89 6.24 -10.93
CA LEU A 652 -23.53 6.76 -11.09
C LEU A 652 -22.99 6.54 -12.51
N HIS A 653 -23.13 5.33 -13.07
CA HIS A 653 -22.73 5.03 -14.45
C HIS A 653 -23.45 5.97 -15.43
N PHE A 654 -24.76 6.15 -15.28
CA PHE A 654 -25.55 7.07 -16.10
C PHE A 654 -25.07 8.53 -15.99
N LEU A 655 -24.85 9.05 -14.78
CA LEU A 655 -24.45 10.44 -14.55
C LEU A 655 -23.05 10.74 -15.09
N PHE A 656 -22.09 9.84 -14.89
CA PHE A 656 -20.75 9.99 -15.45
C PHE A 656 -20.77 9.90 -16.97
N LEU A 657 -21.43 8.90 -17.56
CA LEU A 657 -21.50 8.77 -19.02
C LEU A 657 -22.22 9.99 -19.66
N SER A 658 -23.26 10.52 -19.00
CA SER A 658 -23.91 11.78 -19.42
C SER A 658 -22.96 12.97 -19.37
N SER A 659 -22.09 13.08 -18.36
CA SER A 659 -21.12 14.18 -18.28
C SER A 659 -20.13 14.16 -19.46
N PHE A 660 -19.70 12.97 -19.90
CA PHE A 660 -18.87 12.81 -21.10
C PHE A 660 -19.61 13.21 -22.40
N VAL A 661 -20.88 12.83 -22.55
CA VAL A 661 -21.65 13.25 -23.74
C VAL A 661 -21.88 14.76 -23.74
N TRP A 662 -22.18 15.39 -22.59
CA TRP A 662 -22.27 16.86 -22.49
C TRP A 662 -20.94 17.57 -22.78
N MET A 663 -19.81 16.99 -22.36
CA MET A 663 -18.46 17.47 -22.69
C MET A 663 -18.19 17.43 -24.21
N PHE A 664 -18.56 16.33 -24.88
CA PHE A 664 -18.51 16.22 -26.35
C PHE A 664 -19.40 17.25 -27.04
N LEU A 665 -20.63 17.44 -26.56
CA LEU A 665 -21.54 18.44 -27.12
C LEU A 665 -21.01 19.88 -26.96
N GLU A 666 -20.29 20.20 -25.88
CA GLU A 666 -19.59 21.49 -25.76
C GLU A 666 -18.42 21.60 -26.76
N ALA A 667 -17.60 20.56 -26.93
CA ALA A 667 -16.51 20.55 -27.90
C ALA A 667 -17.01 20.71 -29.34
N LEU A 668 -18.10 20.02 -29.69
CA LEU A 668 -18.78 20.14 -30.99
C LEU A 668 -19.38 21.54 -31.20
N GLN A 669 -20.02 22.13 -30.19
CA GLN A 669 -20.53 23.50 -30.26
C GLN A 669 -19.40 24.53 -30.47
N LEU A 670 -18.25 24.34 -29.82
CA LEU A 670 -17.08 25.19 -30.02
C LEU A 670 -16.50 25.04 -31.43
N PHE A 671 -16.41 23.81 -31.95
CA PHE A 671 -15.99 23.56 -33.33
C PHE A 671 -16.91 24.24 -34.36
N LEU A 672 -18.22 24.04 -34.24
CA LEU A 672 -19.21 24.66 -35.12
C LEU A 672 -19.17 26.20 -35.06
N LEU A 673 -18.98 26.77 -33.86
CA LEU A 673 -18.79 28.20 -33.69
C LEU A 673 -17.54 28.71 -34.43
N VAL A 674 -16.40 28.02 -34.27
CA VAL A 674 -15.12 28.42 -34.93
C VAL A 674 -15.20 28.28 -36.44
N ARG A 675 -15.80 27.20 -36.96
CA ARG A 675 -16.00 26.98 -38.40
C ARG A 675 -16.86 28.08 -39.02
N ASN A 676 -17.99 28.41 -38.39
CA ASN A 676 -18.94 29.38 -38.92
C ASN A 676 -18.44 30.84 -38.83
N LEU A 677 -17.29 31.13 -38.18
CA LEU A 677 -16.65 32.45 -38.23
C LEU A 677 -16.14 32.84 -39.63
N GLN A 678 -16.02 31.90 -40.57
CA GLN A 678 -15.69 32.21 -41.97
C GLN A 678 -16.92 32.53 -42.84
N GLU A 679 -18.10 32.01 -42.53
CA GLU A 679 -19.29 32.05 -43.40
C GLU A 679 -20.29 33.19 -43.05
N VAL A 680 -19.78 34.37 -42.67
CA VAL A 680 -20.58 35.53 -42.21
C VAL A 680 -21.34 36.23 -43.35
N ARG A 681 -21.89 35.49 -44.33
CA ARG A 681 -22.71 36.07 -45.42
C ARG A 681 -24.00 35.34 -45.78
N VAL A 682 -24.16 34.04 -45.53
CA VAL A 682 -25.38 33.33 -45.99
C VAL A 682 -25.86 32.32 -44.95
N ILE A 683 -27.17 32.38 -44.66
CA ILE A 683 -27.98 31.53 -43.78
C ILE A 683 -28.14 32.02 -42.34
N GLN A 684 -29.25 32.73 -42.18
CA GLN A 684 -29.98 33.04 -40.95
C GLN A 684 -30.21 31.78 -40.10
N GLN A 685 -30.07 31.91 -38.78
CA GLN A 685 -30.07 30.76 -37.85
C GLN A 685 -31.38 29.96 -37.86
N GLU A 686 -31.41 28.81 -38.53
CA GLU A 686 -32.18 27.69 -38.02
C GLU A 686 -31.44 27.12 -36.81
N GLY A 687 -31.93 27.48 -35.62
CA GLY A 687 -31.30 27.09 -34.37
C GLY A 687 -31.36 25.58 -34.16
N ILE A 688 -30.22 24.95 -33.89
CA ILE A 688 -30.15 23.54 -33.47
C ILE A 688 -31.15 23.34 -32.32
N HIS A 689 -32.15 22.49 -32.55
CA HIS A 689 -33.26 22.35 -31.63
C HIS A 689 -32.78 21.79 -30.29
N TRP A 690 -32.82 22.59 -29.21
CA TRP A 690 -32.22 22.22 -27.92
C TRP A 690 -32.81 20.94 -27.32
N GLY A 691 -34.06 20.58 -27.65
CA GLY A 691 -34.65 19.29 -27.30
C GLY A 691 -33.91 18.08 -27.89
N PHE A 692 -33.38 18.19 -29.11
CA PHE A 692 -32.59 17.14 -29.76
C PHE A 692 -31.22 16.96 -29.08
N LEU A 693 -30.58 18.06 -28.67
CA LEU A 693 -29.32 18.01 -27.90
C LEU A 693 -29.51 17.41 -26.51
N LEU A 694 -30.65 17.67 -25.84
CA LEU A 694 -31.01 17.00 -24.58
C LEU A 694 -31.23 15.50 -24.77
N LEU A 695 -31.88 15.10 -25.87
CA LEU A 695 -32.12 13.70 -26.21
C LEU A 695 -30.80 12.95 -26.50
N ILE A 696 -29.83 13.58 -27.15
CA ILE A 696 -28.47 13.02 -27.29
C ILE A 696 -27.77 12.94 -25.91
N GLY A 697 -27.77 14.05 -25.17
CA GLY A 697 -27.02 14.21 -23.91
C GLY A 697 -27.39 13.24 -22.80
N TYR A 698 -28.66 12.80 -22.75
CA TYR A 698 -29.14 11.83 -21.76
C TYR A 698 -29.63 10.51 -22.36
N GLY A 699 -30.10 10.48 -23.61
CA GLY A 699 -30.63 9.28 -24.25
C GLY A 699 -29.54 8.25 -24.60
N ILE A 700 -28.38 8.67 -25.11
CA ILE A 700 -27.27 7.74 -25.40
C ILE A 700 -26.74 7.09 -24.10
N PRO A 701 -26.44 7.84 -23.02
CA PRO A 701 -26.07 7.25 -21.73
C PRO A 701 -27.13 6.30 -21.16
N CYS A 702 -28.42 6.67 -21.25
CA CYS A 702 -29.52 5.83 -20.79
C CYS A 702 -29.55 4.49 -21.55
N LEU A 703 -29.46 4.52 -22.88
CA LEU A 703 -29.44 3.33 -23.72
C LEU A 703 -28.24 2.41 -23.40
N VAL A 704 -27.04 2.97 -23.20
CA VAL A 704 -25.85 2.19 -22.82
C VAL A 704 -26.04 1.53 -21.45
N VAL A 705 -26.55 2.26 -20.44
CA VAL A 705 -26.78 1.73 -19.09
C VAL A 705 -27.88 0.66 -19.09
N CYS A 706 -28.99 0.88 -19.80
CA CYS A 706 -30.07 -0.09 -19.94
C CYS A 706 -29.61 -1.39 -20.62
N MET A 707 -28.82 -1.30 -21.71
CA MET A 707 -28.24 -2.50 -22.33
C MET A 707 -27.25 -3.20 -21.40
N SER A 708 -26.39 -2.45 -20.69
CA SER A 708 -25.40 -3.01 -19.75
C SER A 708 -26.08 -3.76 -18.59
N ALA A 709 -27.14 -3.18 -18.03
CA ALA A 709 -27.95 -3.81 -16.97
C ALA A 709 -28.77 -5.00 -17.48
N GLY A 710 -29.21 -4.97 -18.74
CA GLY A 710 -29.93 -6.08 -19.37
C GLY A 710 -29.05 -7.30 -19.66
N VAL A 711 -27.79 -7.10 -20.09
CA VAL A 711 -26.87 -8.20 -20.40
C VAL A 711 -26.18 -8.75 -19.15
N VAL A 712 -25.73 -7.90 -18.23
CA VAL A 712 -25.01 -8.32 -17.01
C VAL A 712 -25.58 -7.60 -15.78
N PRO A 713 -26.79 -7.99 -15.31
CA PRO A 713 -27.40 -7.36 -14.13
C PRO A 713 -26.55 -7.53 -12.86
N LYS A 714 -25.80 -8.65 -12.75
CA LYS A 714 -24.87 -8.91 -11.63
C LYS A 714 -23.65 -7.98 -11.61
N GLY A 715 -23.37 -7.23 -12.68
CA GLY A 715 -22.28 -6.25 -12.72
C GLY A 715 -22.57 -4.96 -11.94
N TYR A 716 -23.81 -4.78 -11.49
CA TYR A 716 -24.23 -3.68 -10.62
C TYR A 716 -24.55 -4.24 -9.23
N GLY A 717 -23.92 -3.71 -8.18
CA GLY A 717 -24.18 -4.10 -6.78
C GLY A 717 -23.08 -4.94 -6.11
N ASN A 718 -21.82 -4.52 -6.26
CA ASN A 718 -20.70 -5.00 -5.43
C ASN A 718 -20.63 -4.26 -4.09
N ASP A 719 -19.81 -4.72 -3.14
CA ASP A 719 -19.72 -4.12 -1.79
C ASP A 719 -19.21 -2.65 -1.76
N GLN A 720 -18.68 -2.15 -2.88
CA GLN A 720 -18.23 -0.76 -3.03
C GLN A 720 -19.29 0.15 -3.68
N CYS A 721 -20.49 -0.37 -3.99
CA CYS A 721 -21.55 0.29 -4.75
C CYS A 721 -21.08 0.94 -6.06
N TRP A 722 -20.11 0.31 -6.73
CA TRP A 722 -19.62 0.69 -8.05
C TRP A 722 -19.83 -0.44 -9.07
N LEU A 723 -19.48 -0.18 -10.34
CA LEU A 723 -19.42 -1.18 -11.40
C LEU A 723 -18.43 -2.30 -11.02
N ASP A 724 -18.86 -3.54 -11.19
CA ASP A 724 -18.01 -4.69 -10.92
C ASP A 724 -16.79 -4.74 -11.88
N THR A 725 -15.69 -5.26 -11.35
CA THR A 725 -14.38 -5.28 -11.99
C THR A 725 -14.07 -6.61 -12.68
N GLU A 726 -14.87 -7.64 -12.45
CA GLU A 726 -14.80 -8.96 -13.07
C GLU A 726 -15.16 -8.96 -14.58
N LYS A 727 -14.59 -9.92 -15.32
CA LYS A 727 -14.90 -10.34 -16.70
C LYS A 727 -15.45 -9.25 -17.64
N GLY A 728 -14.63 -8.25 -17.92
CA GLY A 728 -14.83 -7.30 -19.03
C GLY A 728 -15.94 -6.27 -18.84
N PHE A 729 -16.76 -6.36 -17.80
CA PHE A 729 -17.89 -5.46 -17.57
C PHE A 729 -17.48 -3.98 -17.47
N ARG A 730 -16.27 -3.69 -16.97
CA ARG A 730 -15.65 -2.34 -16.96
C ARG A 730 -15.64 -1.66 -18.33
N TRP A 731 -15.60 -2.40 -19.45
CA TRP A 731 -15.62 -1.83 -20.80
C TRP A 731 -16.97 -1.23 -21.20
N SER A 732 -18.08 -1.57 -20.51
CA SER A 732 -19.38 -0.92 -20.72
C SER A 732 -19.33 0.58 -20.46
N PHE A 733 -18.54 1.01 -19.47
CA PHE A 733 -18.26 2.41 -19.16
C PHE A 733 -17.04 2.91 -19.93
N LEU A 734 -15.92 2.17 -19.86
CA LEU A 734 -14.63 2.65 -20.34
C LEU A 734 -14.57 2.79 -21.88
N GLY A 735 -15.22 1.90 -22.63
CA GLY A 735 -15.24 1.96 -24.10
C GLY A 735 -15.85 3.27 -24.64
N PRO A 736 -17.10 3.60 -24.27
CA PRO A 736 -17.73 4.87 -24.62
C PRO A 736 -16.92 6.10 -24.19
N VAL A 737 -16.32 6.08 -22.99
CA VAL A 737 -15.48 7.16 -22.48
C VAL A 737 -14.22 7.36 -23.33
N CYS A 738 -13.48 6.29 -23.63
CA CYS A 738 -12.31 6.35 -24.50
C CYS A 738 -12.64 6.85 -25.91
N PHE A 739 -13.78 6.43 -26.47
CA PHE A 739 -14.26 6.92 -27.76
C PHE A 739 -14.54 8.44 -27.73
N VAL A 740 -15.29 8.92 -26.74
CA VAL A 740 -15.58 10.36 -26.56
C VAL A 740 -14.30 11.17 -26.39
N LEU A 741 -13.36 10.70 -25.57
CA LEU A 741 -12.07 11.38 -25.37
C LEU A 741 -11.27 11.45 -26.68
N ALA A 742 -11.18 10.37 -27.45
CA ALA A 742 -10.49 10.36 -28.75
C ALA A 742 -11.12 11.34 -29.76
N VAL A 743 -12.45 11.38 -29.85
CA VAL A 743 -13.14 12.35 -30.73
C VAL A 743 -12.91 13.79 -30.27
N ASN A 744 -12.91 14.05 -28.96
CA ASN A 744 -12.62 15.38 -28.41
C ASN A 744 -11.18 15.84 -28.71
N VAL A 745 -10.19 14.93 -28.70
CA VAL A 745 -8.81 15.23 -29.16
C VAL A 745 -8.81 15.67 -30.63
N ILE A 746 -9.50 14.94 -31.51
CA ILE A 746 -9.57 15.24 -32.94
C ILE A 746 -10.24 16.61 -33.18
N LEU A 747 -11.37 16.88 -32.51
CA LEU A 747 -12.04 18.18 -32.56
C LEU A 747 -11.12 19.31 -32.09
N PHE A 748 -10.38 19.11 -30.99
CA PHE A 748 -9.46 20.10 -30.43
C PHE A 748 -8.30 20.44 -31.38
N ILE A 749 -7.64 19.43 -31.97
CA ILE A 749 -6.59 19.61 -32.99
C ILE A 749 -7.15 20.39 -34.19
N THR A 750 -8.34 20.01 -34.65
CA THR A 750 -9.02 20.64 -35.79
C THR A 750 -9.35 22.12 -35.49
N ILE A 751 -9.88 22.42 -34.30
CA ILE A 751 -10.15 23.79 -33.81
C ILE A 751 -8.87 24.64 -33.83
N ILE A 752 -7.74 24.11 -33.32
CA ILE A 752 -6.46 24.83 -33.33
C ILE A 752 -5.96 25.06 -34.76
N GLY A 753 -6.11 24.07 -35.65
CA GLY A 753 -5.77 24.21 -37.08
C GLY A 753 -6.53 25.36 -37.74
N TYR A 754 -7.86 25.38 -37.62
CA TYR A 754 -8.69 26.47 -38.13
C TYR A 754 -8.36 27.83 -37.49
N LEU A 755 -8.12 27.88 -36.18
CA LEU A 755 -7.73 29.13 -35.49
C LEU A 755 -6.37 29.66 -35.99
N ARG A 756 -5.38 28.80 -36.20
CA ARG A 756 -4.07 29.19 -36.77
C ARG A 756 -4.24 29.71 -38.20
N PHE A 757 -5.02 29.03 -39.03
CA PHE A 757 -5.30 29.46 -40.41
C PHE A 757 -6.02 30.82 -40.46
N ALA A 758 -7.08 30.98 -39.67
CA ALA A 758 -7.84 32.24 -39.58
C ALA A 758 -7.03 33.41 -39.02
N LEU A 759 -6.04 33.15 -38.15
CA LEU A 759 -5.10 34.15 -37.64
C LEU A 759 -4.03 34.52 -38.68
N ALA A 760 -3.53 33.56 -39.46
CA ALA A 760 -2.55 33.82 -40.52
C ALA A 760 -3.13 34.70 -41.66
N GLY A 761 -4.43 34.64 -41.90
CA GLY A 761 -5.12 35.40 -42.96
C GLY A 761 -5.54 36.84 -42.62
N ARG A 762 -5.33 37.36 -41.39
CA ARG A 762 -5.76 38.71 -41.01
C ARG A 762 -4.61 39.66 -40.70
N ASN A 763 -4.45 40.65 -41.58
CA ASN A 763 -3.52 41.76 -41.37
C ASN A 763 -3.96 42.65 -40.18
N LYS A 764 -2.99 43.29 -39.50
CA LYS A 764 -3.08 43.97 -38.20
C LYS A 764 -4.42 44.67 -37.86
N GLU A 765 -5.23 44.04 -37.00
CA GLU A 765 -6.11 44.74 -36.04
C GLU A 765 -5.91 44.17 -34.63
N ILE A 766 -5.36 44.99 -33.73
CA ILE A 766 -4.86 44.56 -32.42
C ILE A 766 -6.01 44.19 -31.43
N SER A 767 -7.23 44.69 -31.65
CA SER A 767 -8.39 44.39 -30.80
C SER A 767 -8.86 42.92 -30.92
N LYS A 768 -9.00 42.41 -32.15
CA LYS A 768 -9.45 41.04 -32.47
C LYS A 768 -8.49 39.96 -31.95
N LEU A 769 -7.22 40.28 -31.78
CA LEU A 769 -6.19 39.40 -31.22
C LEU A 769 -6.44 39.06 -29.74
N LYS A 770 -7.04 39.98 -28.96
CA LYS A 770 -7.28 39.79 -27.52
C LYS A 770 -8.39 38.77 -27.24
N ASP A 771 -9.46 38.83 -28.02
CA ASP A 771 -10.58 37.88 -27.89
C ASP A 771 -10.23 36.51 -28.51
N THR A 772 -9.46 36.49 -29.60
CA THR A 772 -8.99 35.22 -30.20
C THR A 772 -8.02 34.47 -29.28
N ARG A 773 -7.08 35.18 -28.61
CA ARG A 773 -6.25 34.56 -27.56
C ARG A 773 -7.09 33.96 -26.44
N MET A 774 -8.17 34.61 -26.04
CA MET A 774 -9.07 34.11 -24.98
C MET A 774 -9.88 32.88 -25.42
N LEU A 775 -10.23 32.79 -26.70
CA LEU A 775 -10.89 31.61 -27.28
C LEU A 775 -9.94 30.41 -27.36
N VAL A 776 -8.69 30.62 -27.78
CA VAL A 776 -7.62 29.59 -27.76
C VAL A 776 -7.33 29.13 -26.33
N LEU A 777 -7.22 30.06 -25.37
CA LEU A 777 -6.99 29.74 -23.96
C LEU A 777 -8.12 28.86 -23.39
N LYS A 778 -9.38 29.21 -23.69
CA LYS A 778 -10.55 28.42 -23.31
C LYS A 778 -10.51 27.00 -23.90
N ALA A 779 -10.19 26.86 -25.19
CA ALA A 779 -10.07 25.56 -25.83
C ALA A 779 -8.98 24.68 -25.18
N ILE A 780 -7.80 25.25 -24.92
CA ILE A 780 -6.67 24.53 -24.30
C ILE A 780 -7.03 24.08 -22.89
N PHE A 781 -7.58 24.95 -22.05
CA PHE A 781 -7.93 24.58 -20.67
C PHE A 781 -9.09 23.58 -20.61
N GLN A 782 -10.10 23.71 -21.48
CA GLN A 782 -11.19 22.73 -21.60
C GLN A 782 -10.64 21.33 -21.87
N PHE A 783 -9.69 21.21 -22.80
CA PHE A 783 -9.06 19.94 -23.16
C PHE A 783 -8.25 19.34 -22.00
N ILE A 784 -7.36 20.13 -21.40
CA ILE A 784 -6.47 19.67 -20.33
C ILE A 784 -7.26 19.22 -19.09
N ILE A 785 -8.30 19.95 -18.68
CA ILE A 785 -8.93 19.78 -17.36
C ILE A 785 -10.08 18.77 -17.39
N LEU A 786 -10.67 18.50 -18.55
CA LEU A 786 -11.74 17.50 -18.68
C LEU A 786 -11.26 16.20 -19.34
N GLY A 787 -10.12 16.21 -20.03
CA GLY A 787 -9.50 15.03 -20.63
C GLY A 787 -8.41 14.38 -19.77
N CYS A 788 -7.39 15.13 -19.38
CA CYS A 788 -6.19 14.55 -18.74
C CYS A 788 -6.42 13.88 -17.37
N PRO A 789 -7.32 14.33 -16.47
CA PRO A 789 -7.57 13.63 -15.21
C PRO A 789 -7.95 12.16 -15.40
N TRP A 790 -8.78 11.87 -16.40
CA TRP A 790 -9.24 10.51 -16.69
C TRP A 790 -8.15 9.59 -17.26
N ILE A 791 -7.04 10.14 -17.76
CA ILE A 791 -5.84 9.35 -18.09
C ILE A 791 -5.23 8.76 -16.82
N PHE A 792 -5.14 9.53 -15.73
CA PHE A 792 -4.67 9.01 -14.44
C PHE A 792 -5.62 7.96 -13.87
N GLY A 793 -6.94 8.15 -14.04
CA GLY A 793 -7.97 7.17 -13.68
C GLY A 793 -7.80 5.81 -14.37
N PHE A 794 -7.33 5.76 -15.62
CA PHE A 794 -7.05 4.50 -16.32
C PHE A 794 -5.88 3.72 -15.70
N PHE A 795 -4.85 4.42 -15.21
CA PHE A 795 -3.65 3.81 -14.64
C PHE A 795 -3.67 3.68 -13.10
N VAL A 796 -4.80 4.00 -12.46
CA VAL A 796 -4.94 4.06 -11.00
C VAL A 796 -4.52 2.76 -10.29
N ASN A 797 -4.80 1.62 -10.90
CA ASN A 797 -4.50 0.28 -10.35
C ASN A 797 -3.00 -0.09 -10.39
N LYS A 798 -2.11 0.79 -10.91
CA LYS A 798 -0.66 0.51 -11.02
C LYS A 798 0.20 1.24 -10.00
N HIS A 799 -0.18 2.45 -9.58
CA HIS A 799 0.65 3.27 -8.68
C HIS A 799 -0.22 4.18 -7.80
N LYS A 800 0.01 4.14 -6.47
CA LYS A 800 -0.69 4.98 -5.48
C LYS A 800 -0.58 6.48 -5.76
N VAL A 801 0.54 6.97 -6.30
CA VAL A 801 0.69 8.38 -6.69
C VAL A 801 -0.34 8.81 -7.75
N LEU A 802 -0.69 7.91 -8.68
CA LEU A 802 -1.71 8.18 -9.70
C LEU A 802 -3.13 8.20 -9.13
N GLU A 803 -3.38 7.49 -8.02
CA GLU A 803 -4.63 7.54 -7.25
C GLU A 803 -4.83 8.91 -6.59
N TYR A 804 -3.80 9.42 -5.89
CA TYR A 804 -3.82 10.79 -5.34
C TYR A 804 -3.98 11.85 -6.43
N LEU A 805 -3.24 11.75 -7.54
CA LEU A 805 -3.34 12.69 -8.65
C LEU A 805 -4.73 12.65 -9.33
N PHE A 806 -5.29 11.46 -9.56
CA PHE A 806 -6.63 11.30 -10.11
C PHE A 806 -7.69 11.94 -9.19
N LEU A 807 -7.62 11.67 -7.89
CA LEU A 807 -8.56 12.20 -6.89
C LEU A 807 -8.49 13.74 -6.78
N LEU A 808 -7.29 14.30 -6.71
CA LEU A 808 -7.09 15.76 -6.64
C LEU A 808 -7.53 16.46 -7.95
N THR A 809 -7.22 15.89 -9.11
CA THR A 809 -7.56 16.51 -10.39
C THR A 809 -9.05 16.38 -10.76
N THR A 810 -9.71 15.30 -10.33
CA THR A 810 -11.15 15.08 -10.61
C THR A 810 -12.03 15.98 -9.73
N SER A 811 -11.69 16.12 -8.44
CA SER A 811 -12.44 16.97 -7.51
C SER A 811 -12.33 18.47 -7.84
N GLN A 812 -11.19 18.92 -8.39
CA GLN A 812 -10.98 20.32 -8.79
C GLN A 812 -11.65 20.74 -10.11
N GLN A 813 -12.30 19.82 -10.84
CA GLN A 813 -13.09 20.16 -12.04
C GLN A 813 -14.19 21.19 -11.73
N GLY A 814 -14.82 21.09 -10.55
CA GLY A 814 -15.83 22.04 -10.09
C GLY A 814 -15.30 23.46 -9.90
N THR A 815 -14.18 23.59 -9.19
CA THR A 815 -13.45 24.85 -8.99
C THR A 815 -13.13 25.53 -10.31
N PHE A 816 -12.62 24.75 -11.29
CA PHE A 816 -12.25 25.28 -12.58
C PHE A 816 -13.44 25.81 -13.40
N ILE A 817 -14.54 25.03 -13.48
CA ILE A 817 -15.75 25.44 -14.21
C ILE A 817 -16.26 26.79 -13.68
N PHE A 818 -16.31 26.96 -12.35
CA PHE A 818 -16.69 28.21 -11.73
C PHE A 818 -15.73 29.35 -12.09
N LEU A 819 -14.41 29.17 -11.93
CA LEU A 819 -13.43 30.22 -12.19
C LEU A 819 -13.44 30.69 -13.65
N VAL A 820 -13.42 29.79 -14.63
CA VAL A 820 -13.32 30.19 -16.05
C VAL A 820 -14.65 30.66 -16.64
N HIS A 821 -15.77 30.01 -16.31
CA HIS A 821 -17.05 30.29 -16.96
C HIS A 821 -17.93 31.28 -16.20
N CYS A 822 -17.77 31.38 -14.87
CA CYS A 822 -18.49 32.34 -14.03
C CYS A 822 -17.63 33.57 -13.68
N VAL A 823 -16.39 33.37 -13.20
CA VAL A 823 -15.55 34.48 -12.68
C VAL A 823 -14.80 35.24 -13.77
N PHE A 824 -14.08 34.57 -14.69
CA PHE A 824 -13.27 35.24 -15.71
C PHE A 824 -14.03 35.68 -16.97
N ARG A 825 -15.31 35.29 -17.10
CA ARG A 825 -16.14 35.66 -18.25
C ARG A 825 -16.71 37.08 -18.08
N LYS A 826 -16.23 38.04 -18.89
CA LYS A 826 -16.66 39.45 -18.84
C LYS A 826 -18.18 39.64 -18.86
N GLU A 827 -18.88 38.95 -19.77
CA GLU A 827 -20.35 39.04 -19.88
C GLU A 827 -21.06 38.66 -18.56
N VAL A 828 -20.49 37.72 -17.79
CA VAL A 828 -21.03 37.26 -16.49
C VAL A 828 -20.60 38.23 -15.38
N GLN A 829 -19.37 38.75 -15.38
CA GLN A 829 -18.95 39.84 -14.48
C GLN A 829 -19.83 41.10 -14.61
N GLU A 830 -20.33 41.38 -15.82
CA GLU A 830 -21.29 42.45 -16.06
C GLU A 830 -22.68 42.12 -15.51
N GLN A 831 -23.17 40.87 -15.64
CA GLN A 831 -24.43 40.47 -15.02
C GLN A 831 -24.33 40.49 -13.49
N TYR A 832 -23.26 39.99 -12.89
CA TYR A 832 -23.03 40.12 -11.44
C TYR A 832 -23.04 41.57 -10.99
N ARG A 833 -22.37 42.49 -11.71
CA ARG A 833 -22.40 43.92 -11.37
C ARG A 833 -23.79 44.55 -11.49
N LYS A 834 -24.61 44.13 -12.46
CA LYS A 834 -26.01 44.58 -12.56
C LYS A 834 -26.88 44.01 -11.45
N TRP A 835 -26.77 42.71 -11.18
CA TRP A 835 -27.48 42.02 -10.10
C TRP A 835 -27.13 42.60 -8.73
N TRP A 836 -25.85 42.85 -8.46
CA TRP A 836 -25.38 43.49 -7.22
C TRP A 836 -25.87 44.94 -7.08
N LYS A 837 -25.89 45.70 -8.18
CA LYS A 837 -26.49 47.05 -8.19
C LYS A 837 -28.00 47.02 -7.93
N ASN A 838 -28.73 46.02 -8.43
CA ASN A 838 -30.17 45.90 -8.17
C ASN A 838 -30.48 45.47 -6.72
N ILE A 839 -29.56 44.76 -6.05
CA ILE A 839 -29.72 44.32 -4.65
C ILE A 839 -29.29 45.41 -3.67
N CYS A 840 -28.17 46.10 -3.91
CA CYS A 840 -27.72 47.20 -3.06
C CYS A 840 -28.41 48.53 -3.37
N GLY A 841 -28.96 48.71 -4.57
CA GLY A 841 -29.62 49.93 -5.04
C GLY A 841 -31.11 49.99 -4.73
N SER A 842 -31.47 49.93 -3.44
CA SER A 842 -32.83 50.21 -2.96
C SER A 842 -32.85 50.96 -1.61
N LYS A 843 -31.90 51.88 -1.43
CA LYS A 843 -31.96 52.98 -0.47
C LYS A 843 -31.25 54.19 -1.08
N ASP A 844 -32.04 55.12 -1.60
CA ASP A 844 -31.75 56.56 -1.75
C ASP A 844 -32.90 57.21 -2.53
N ALA A 845 -34.01 57.48 -1.81
CA ALA A 845 -35.18 58.18 -2.35
C ALA A 845 -36.01 58.86 -1.23
N SER A 846 -35.35 59.54 -0.29
CA SER A 846 -36.02 60.47 0.62
C SER A 846 -35.03 61.47 1.23
N GLU A 847 -34.59 62.45 0.45
CA GLU A 847 -34.15 63.71 1.05
C GLU A 847 -34.66 64.90 0.25
N SER A 848 -35.08 65.93 0.99
CA SER A 848 -36.00 66.96 0.53
C SER A 848 -35.33 68.01 -0.32
N SER A 849 -36.08 68.48 -1.32
CA SER A 849 -35.79 69.74 -2.01
C SER A 849 -35.96 70.92 -1.04
N HIS A 850 -34.88 71.39 -0.43
CA HIS A 850 -34.82 72.74 0.13
C HIS A 850 -34.09 73.68 -0.82
N SER A 851 -34.83 74.69 -1.29
CA SER A 851 -34.32 75.79 -2.08
C SER A 851 -33.38 76.68 -1.27
N PHE A 852 -32.19 76.98 -1.80
CA PHE A 852 -31.50 78.21 -1.44
C PHE A 852 -30.92 78.89 -2.69
N THR A 853 -31.56 79.99 -3.08
CA THR A 853 -31.06 80.95 -4.06
C THR A 853 -29.90 81.74 -3.50
N THR A 854 -28.77 81.80 -4.21
CA THR A 854 -27.93 83.00 -4.19
C THR A 854 -27.37 83.30 -5.58
N PHE A 855 -27.55 84.53 -6.03
CA PHE A 855 -27.00 85.07 -7.27
C PHE A 855 -25.47 85.19 -7.21
N THR A 856 -24.81 85.15 -8.37
CA THR A 856 -23.84 86.20 -8.69
C THR A 856 -23.73 86.38 -10.20
N THR A 857 -24.03 87.60 -10.66
CA THR A 857 -24.05 87.99 -12.07
C THR A 857 -22.63 88.31 -12.56
N SER A 858 -22.37 88.08 -13.85
CA SER A 858 -21.19 88.65 -14.52
C SER A 858 -21.26 90.19 -14.55
N GLN A 859 -20.13 90.88 -14.39
CA GLN A 859 -19.51 91.60 -15.51
C GLN A 859 -18.14 92.23 -15.20
N THR A 860 -17.43 92.50 -16.29
CA THR A 860 -16.10 93.11 -16.37
C THR A 860 -16.10 94.63 -16.18
N ALA A 861 -15.00 95.12 -15.61
CA ALA A 861 -14.26 96.35 -15.96
C ALA A 861 -15.01 97.68 -16.24
N THR A 862 -14.64 98.69 -15.43
CA THR A 862 -14.68 100.14 -15.69
C THR A 862 -16.07 100.81 -15.83
N LYS A 863 -16.31 101.97 -15.24
CA LYS A 863 -15.37 103.02 -14.79
C LYS A 863 -15.91 103.77 -13.56
#